data_AF-A0ABD1FJ98-F1
#
_entry.id   AF-A0ABD1FJ98-F1
#
_cell.length_a   1.000
_cell.length_b   1.000
_cell.length_c   1.000
_cell.angle_alpha   90.00
_cell.angle_beta   90.00
_cell.angle_gamma   90.00
#
_symmetry.space_group_name_H-M   'P 1'
#
loop_
_entity.id
_entity.type
_entity.pdbx_description
1 polymer ?
#
loop_
_entity_poly.entity_id
_entity_poly.type
_entity_poly.pdbx_seq_one_letter_code
_entity_poly.pdbx_strand_id
1 'polypeptide(L)'
;MSKLSPHLGKDITERILLKRFTELCSSEMFYVRKLSTAHFGYYCLVISRETFEKTILPCYLALCQDEIWGVRKMCADVIVYISAVCPTQLRYDLLAPTFAKLLGDECRWVRLSAYQTLGAFIATFADPPLIKIDTNSSGDLILINNNGDEFNPGATFGFSTINSIYMKEDFGFNNVLKQNYDENNGGAQLDDWMVKLLEDCEEEQKKENSCGGGDSKKEKYISQHEDDLLLYSDLNYWYTRPPPLDLQLSVETLPSIGNQANVSLEDIVTDHLEEMYATINLNESKLPPGGAETPSSDIKGDNLELTNVSDSNSTVNSLKPVEEKKEPPQKIVPQDLLDSYIAMARSENNLENDMSFFCAYSLPAVLLTLGRDNWPLLKSTLDNLAGHVSYKVRRSIASSLHEIGTILGTELASKDLSPLFEGFLKDLDEVRIRILTNLSAFLQLIDEEQRIKFLPKLDEFLRVDYAFNWRFHETLAQQLTECVPLFQPADVVKYIRFSEALMTHNVAVVRDAALILVARIVKHIYKDRSLTSSYLSVIAERFAHSKKWKLRQTFACLCAEILARDAMEPEEFASLLLPHLLDLSWDPVANVRLVVARCIVNHIIKKEFFADPQNEKIDALQTVLRRLQADKDRDVRMLAELPL
;
A
#
# COMPACT_ATOMS: atom_id res chain seq x y z
N MET A 1 12.05 27.93 -11.89
CA MET A 1 13.46 27.51 -11.91
C MET A 1 13.60 26.01 -11.74
N SER A 2 13.51 25.44 -10.54
CA SER A 2 13.87 24.04 -10.25
C SER A 2 13.20 22.98 -11.16
N LYS A 3 11.90 23.09 -11.45
CA LYS A 3 11.19 22.21 -12.41
C LYS A 3 11.78 22.21 -13.84
N LEU A 4 12.58 23.20 -14.22
CA LEU A 4 13.24 23.27 -15.53
C LEU A 4 14.57 22.51 -15.57
N SER A 5 15.19 22.23 -14.42
CA SER A 5 16.51 21.58 -14.37
C SER A 5 16.55 20.25 -15.15
N PRO A 6 15.57 19.33 -15.04
CA PRO A 6 15.57 18.09 -15.83
C PRO A 6 15.50 18.33 -17.34
N HIS A 7 14.74 19.35 -17.79
CA HIS A 7 14.59 19.70 -19.20
C HIS A 7 15.80 20.46 -19.77
N LEU A 8 16.54 21.19 -18.93
CA LEU A 8 17.78 21.88 -19.29
C LEU A 8 19.00 20.96 -19.27
N GLY A 9 18.90 19.83 -18.57
CA GLY A 9 19.96 18.83 -18.44
C GLY A 9 21.13 19.28 -17.55
N LYS A 10 22.08 18.36 -17.38
CA LYS A 10 23.21 18.48 -16.45
C LYS A 10 24.01 19.77 -16.63
N ASP A 11 24.58 19.98 -17.82
CA ASP A 11 25.60 21.02 -18.04
C ASP A 11 25.08 22.46 -17.81
N ILE A 12 23.83 22.72 -18.20
CA ILE A 12 23.16 24.01 -17.96
C ILE A 12 22.79 24.15 -16.48
N THR A 13 22.29 23.08 -15.86
CA THR A 13 21.90 23.08 -14.44
C THR A 13 23.10 23.33 -13.52
N GLU A 14 24.21 22.61 -13.72
CA GLU A 14 25.43 22.75 -12.93
C GLU A 14 26.09 24.12 -13.11
N ARG A 15 26.18 24.63 -14.35
CA ARG A 15 26.88 25.91 -14.63
C ARG A 15 26.09 27.17 -14.29
N ILE A 16 24.77 27.16 -14.48
CA ILE A 16 23.94 28.38 -14.43
C ILE A 16 23.00 28.39 -13.22
N LEU A 17 22.33 27.29 -12.92
CA LEU A 17 21.29 27.26 -11.88
C LEU A 17 21.86 26.98 -10.48
N LEU A 18 22.82 26.04 -10.38
CA LEU A 18 23.31 25.51 -9.11
C LEU A 18 23.84 26.59 -8.16
N LYS A 19 24.71 27.49 -8.63
CA LYS A 19 25.26 28.57 -7.79
C LYS A 19 24.15 29.42 -7.18
N ARG A 20 23.13 29.78 -7.98
CA ARG A 20 22.01 30.58 -7.48
C ARG A 20 21.11 29.77 -6.54
N PHE A 21 20.98 28.46 -6.75
CA PHE A 21 20.28 27.58 -5.81
C PHE A 21 20.99 27.54 -4.45
N THR A 22 22.32 27.37 -4.41
CA THR A 22 23.08 27.38 -3.15
C THR A 22 23.03 28.74 -2.42
N GLU A 23 23.02 29.86 -3.16
CA GLU A 23 22.79 31.18 -2.57
C GLU A 23 21.41 31.31 -1.89
N LEU A 24 20.38 30.64 -2.41
CA LEU A 24 19.03 30.63 -1.84
C LEU A 24 18.92 29.68 -0.63
N CYS A 25 19.65 28.56 -0.63
CA CYS A 25 19.80 27.67 0.53
C CYS A 25 20.39 28.40 1.76
N SER A 26 21.28 29.37 1.55
CA SER A 26 21.88 30.19 2.64
C SER A 26 21.21 31.57 2.82
N SER A 27 20.00 31.76 2.31
CA SER A 27 19.26 33.03 2.43
C SER A 27 18.90 33.36 3.89
N GLU A 28 19.06 34.62 4.31
CA GLU A 28 18.61 35.12 5.62
C GLU A 28 17.11 34.86 5.85
N MET A 29 16.29 35.02 4.81
CA MET A 29 14.86 34.73 4.82
C MET A 29 14.59 33.22 4.88
N PHE A 30 14.10 32.72 6.01
CA PHE A 30 13.89 31.28 6.21
C PHE A 30 12.84 30.65 5.29
N TYR A 31 11.85 31.41 4.81
CA TYR A 31 10.90 30.93 3.80
C TYR A 31 11.58 30.58 2.47
N VAL A 32 12.62 31.33 2.09
CA VAL A 32 13.44 31.04 0.91
C VAL A 32 14.27 29.77 1.13
N ARG A 33 14.80 29.55 2.35
CA ARG A 33 15.49 28.30 2.72
C ARG A 33 14.53 27.10 2.67
N LYS A 34 13.39 27.18 3.36
CA LYS A 34 12.29 26.17 3.37
C LYS A 34 11.86 25.78 1.95
N LEU A 35 11.62 26.77 1.08
CA LEU A 35 11.24 26.53 -0.32
C LEU A 35 12.40 25.94 -1.15
N SER A 36 13.64 26.34 -0.87
CA SER A 36 14.82 25.74 -1.52
C SER A 36 14.98 24.26 -1.12
N THR A 37 14.82 23.92 0.17
CA THR A 37 14.80 22.55 0.68
C THR A 37 13.78 21.68 -0.05
N ALA A 38 12.55 22.16 -0.22
CA ALA A 38 11.48 21.48 -0.96
C ALA A 38 11.82 21.17 -2.43
N HIS A 39 12.86 21.80 -3.00
CA HIS A 39 13.25 21.67 -4.41
C HIS A 39 14.56 20.90 -4.66
N PHE A 40 15.26 20.40 -3.63
CA PHE A 40 16.55 19.70 -3.80
C PHE A 40 16.48 18.56 -4.83
N GLY A 41 15.45 17.70 -4.75
CA GLY A 41 15.35 16.51 -5.61
C GLY A 41 15.33 16.79 -7.11
N TYR A 42 14.82 17.96 -7.54
CA TYR A 42 14.87 18.41 -8.94
C TYR A 42 16.29 18.69 -9.44
N TYR A 43 17.24 18.99 -8.54
CA TYR A 43 18.66 19.10 -8.87
C TYR A 43 19.34 17.73 -8.73
N CYS A 44 19.03 16.96 -7.68
CA CYS A 44 19.61 15.63 -7.46
C CYS A 44 19.38 14.67 -8.65
N LEU A 45 18.24 14.78 -9.34
CA LEU A 45 17.92 13.99 -10.54
C LEU A 45 18.86 14.26 -11.74
N VAL A 46 19.59 15.38 -11.77
CA VAL A 46 20.18 15.94 -13.01
C VAL A 46 21.69 16.19 -12.91
N ILE A 47 22.20 16.49 -11.72
CA ILE A 47 23.62 16.79 -11.48
C ILE A 47 24.50 15.53 -11.45
N SER A 48 25.80 15.71 -11.62
CA SER A 48 26.79 14.67 -11.36
C SER A 48 26.90 14.30 -9.88
N ARG A 49 27.36 13.07 -9.65
CA ARG A 49 27.81 12.59 -8.33
C ARG A 49 28.83 13.55 -7.69
N GLU A 50 29.85 14.02 -8.42
CA GLU A 50 30.84 14.96 -7.90
C GLU A 50 30.19 16.28 -7.43
N THR A 51 29.28 16.85 -8.21
CA THR A 51 28.55 18.07 -7.84
C THR A 51 27.55 17.85 -6.70
N PHE A 52 26.94 16.66 -6.62
CA PHE A 52 26.14 16.27 -5.48
C PHE A 52 27.00 16.25 -4.19
N GLU A 53 28.13 15.53 -4.22
CA GLU A 53 29.04 15.38 -3.10
C GLU A 53 29.69 16.70 -2.66
N LYS A 54 30.17 17.53 -3.60
CA LYS A 54 30.92 18.76 -3.27
C LYS A 54 30.07 20.00 -3.02
N THR A 55 28.76 19.97 -3.33
CA THR A 55 27.94 21.19 -3.30
C THR A 55 26.54 20.98 -2.72
N ILE A 56 25.78 20.00 -3.21
CA ILE A 56 24.40 19.79 -2.73
C ILE A 56 24.37 19.15 -1.34
N LEU A 57 25.16 18.10 -1.10
CA LEU A 57 25.16 17.39 0.18
C LEU A 57 25.58 18.29 1.36
N PRO A 58 26.65 19.11 1.30
CA PRO A 58 26.98 20.07 2.35
C PRO A 58 25.86 21.09 2.62
N CYS A 59 25.22 21.63 1.56
CA CYS A 59 24.11 22.57 1.72
C CYS A 59 22.89 21.91 2.39
N TYR A 60 22.60 20.66 2.07
CA TYR A 60 21.53 19.89 2.71
C TYR A 60 21.82 19.62 4.19
N LEU A 61 23.03 19.15 4.52
CA LEU A 61 23.46 18.85 5.89
C LEU A 61 23.45 20.10 6.81
N ALA A 62 23.68 21.28 6.24
CA ALA A 62 23.52 22.56 6.95
C ALA A 62 22.03 22.89 7.21
N LEU A 63 21.15 22.69 6.23
CA LEU A 63 19.70 22.93 6.38
C LEU A 63 19.03 21.95 7.37
N CYS A 64 19.57 20.74 7.53
CA CYS A 64 19.16 19.82 8.61
C CYS A 64 19.44 20.37 10.02
N GLN A 65 20.31 21.36 10.15
CA GLN A 65 20.73 22.00 11.41
C GLN A 65 20.23 23.46 11.51
N ASP A 66 19.31 23.87 10.64
CA ASP A 66 18.73 25.21 10.61
C ASP A 66 18.01 25.54 11.93
N GLU A 67 18.17 26.77 12.45
CA GLU A 67 17.49 27.24 13.66
C GLU A 67 15.95 27.10 13.56
N ILE A 68 15.40 27.29 12.35
CA ILE A 68 13.96 27.27 12.12
C ILE A 68 13.45 25.85 11.87
N TRP A 69 12.62 25.36 12.79
CA TRP A 69 12.01 24.01 12.74
C TRP A 69 11.32 23.71 11.40
N GLY A 70 10.69 24.71 10.77
CA GLY A 70 10.00 24.57 9.50
C GLY A 70 10.91 24.28 8.31
N VAL A 71 12.21 24.59 8.41
CA VAL A 71 13.24 24.20 7.43
C VAL A 71 13.71 22.77 7.72
N ARG A 72 13.98 22.45 8.99
CA ARG A 72 14.38 21.08 9.41
C ARG A 72 13.32 20.03 9.11
N LYS A 73 12.03 20.34 9.29
CA LYS A 73 10.91 19.48 8.86
C LYS A 73 10.95 19.25 7.36
N MET A 74 11.15 20.30 6.56
CA MET A 74 11.23 20.15 5.10
C MET A 74 12.44 19.29 4.68
N CYS A 75 13.54 19.29 5.45
CA CYS A 75 14.64 18.36 5.21
C CYS A 75 14.19 16.91 5.42
N ALA A 76 13.55 16.62 6.56
CA ALA A 76 12.97 15.31 6.82
C ALA A 76 11.94 14.89 5.75
N ASP A 77 11.08 15.80 5.29
CA ASP A 77 10.10 15.55 4.22
C ASP A 77 10.77 15.14 2.88
N VAL A 78 11.97 15.65 2.57
CA VAL A 78 12.67 15.39 1.28
C VAL A 78 13.83 14.38 1.36
N ILE A 79 14.17 13.84 2.53
CA ILE A 79 15.36 12.98 2.75
C ILE A 79 15.51 11.86 1.72
N VAL A 80 14.41 11.25 1.29
CA VAL A 80 14.42 10.09 0.38
C VAL A 80 14.95 10.47 -1.01
N TYR A 81 14.66 11.69 -1.49
CA TYR A 81 15.20 12.23 -2.74
C TYR A 81 16.68 12.58 -2.65
N ILE A 82 17.18 12.95 -1.46
CA ILE A 82 18.62 13.14 -1.25
C ILE A 82 19.31 11.77 -1.22
N SER A 83 18.73 10.83 -0.48
CA SER A 83 19.33 9.53 -0.18
C SER A 83 19.39 8.59 -1.38
N ALA A 84 18.39 8.62 -2.27
CA ALA A 84 18.37 7.78 -3.48
C ALA A 84 19.49 8.15 -4.50
N VAL A 85 20.03 9.36 -4.45
CA VAL A 85 21.19 9.80 -5.25
C VAL A 85 22.50 9.76 -4.45
N CYS A 86 22.43 9.84 -3.12
CA CYS A 86 23.59 9.78 -2.24
C CYS A 86 24.30 8.41 -2.34
N PRO A 87 25.64 8.36 -2.53
CA PRO A 87 26.41 7.12 -2.49
C PRO A 87 26.31 6.44 -1.13
N THR A 88 26.28 5.10 -1.11
CA THR A 88 26.04 4.28 0.10
C THR A 88 26.94 4.65 1.28
N GLN A 89 28.22 4.95 1.05
CA GLN A 89 29.16 5.35 2.10
C GLN A 89 28.74 6.68 2.77
N LEU A 90 28.57 7.75 1.98
CA LEU A 90 28.15 9.06 2.49
C LEU A 90 26.71 9.05 3.06
N ARG A 91 25.86 8.14 2.57
CA ARG A 91 24.53 7.87 3.14
C ARG A 91 24.64 7.30 4.56
N TYR A 92 25.58 6.38 4.77
CA TYR A 92 25.85 5.76 6.07
C TYR A 92 26.55 6.73 7.04
N ASP A 93 27.57 7.46 6.57
CA ASP A 93 28.45 8.26 7.44
C ASP A 93 27.90 9.66 7.75
N LEU A 94 27.15 10.28 6.82
CA LEU A 94 26.71 11.68 6.94
C LEU A 94 25.18 11.81 7.02
N LEU A 95 24.43 11.19 6.10
CA LEU A 95 22.97 11.34 6.10
C LEU A 95 22.32 10.65 7.28
N ALA A 96 22.72 9.42 7.63
CA ALA A 96 22.09 8.67 8.71
C ALA A 96 22.29 9.30 10.11
N PRO A 97 23.49 9.73 10.55
CA PRO A 97 23.65 10.45 11.83
C PRO A 97 22.90 11.79 11.84
N THR A 98 22.82 12.47 10.70
CA THR A 98 22.05 13.71 10.56
C THR A 98 20.55 13.47 10.66
N PHE A 99 20.04 12.38 10.07
CA PHE A 99 18.63 12.00 10.18
C PHE A 99 18.27 11.48 11.58
N ALA A 100 19.20 10.81 12.27
CA ALA A 100 19.03 10.44 13.68
C ALA A 100 18.84 11.67 14.58
N LYS A 101 19.53 12.79 14.28
CA LYS A 101 19.29 14.08 14.96
C LYS A 101 17.89 14.64 14.67
N LEU A 102 17.33 14.44 13.47
CA LEU A 102 15.96 14.86 13.12
C LEU A 102 14.87 13.96 13.76
N LEU A 103 15.14 12.67 13.97
CA LEU A 103 14.27 11.78 14.76
C LEU A 103 14.24 12.19 16.25
N GLY A 104 15.35 12.72 16.76
CA GLY A 104 15.50 13.26 18.11
C GLY A 104 15.23 14.77 18.27
N ASP A 105 14.74 15.45 17.23
CA ASP A 105 14.59 16.91 17.20
C ASP A 105 13.71 17.43 18.35
N GLU A 106 13.99 18.61 18.90
CA GLU A 106 13.18 19.23 19.95
C GLU A 106 11.72 19.46 19.50
N CYS A 107 11.53 19.84 18.22
CA CYS A 107 10.22 20.11 17.63
C CYS A 107 9.49 18.82 17.24
N ARG A 108 8.30 18.60 17.83
CA ARG A 108 7.42 17.46 17.53
C ARG A 108 7.08 17.33 16.04
N TRP A 109 6.92 18.44 15.31
CA TRP A 109 6.61 18.42 13.87
C TRP A 109 7.77 17.92 13.00
N VAL A 110 9.01 18.19 13.40
CA VAL A 110 10.22 17.65 12.74
C VAL A 110 10.31 16.16 13.00
N ARG A 111 10.19 15.73 14.27
CA ARG A 111 10.17 14.30 14.63
C ARG A 111 9.09 13.52 13.87
N LEU A 112 7.87 14.04 13.81
CA LEU A 112 6.76 13.37 13.13
C LEU A 112 7.02 13.17 11.63
N SER A 113 7.58 14.18 10.95
CA SER A 113 8.01 14.09 9.55
C SER A 113 9.16 13.07 9.36
N ALA A 114 10.14 13.08 10.27
CA ALA A 114 11.24 12.13 10.25
C ALA A 114 10.76 10.69 10.47
N TYR A 115 9.84 10.43 11.40
CA TYR A 115 9.25 9.11 11.60
C TYR A 115 8.34 8.68 10.44
N GLN A 116 7.59 9.60 9.81
CA GLN A 116 6.82 9.31 8.58
C GLN A 116 7.72 8.84 7.43
N THR A 117 8.90 9.46 7.27
CA THR A 117 9.83 9.17 6.17
C THR A 117 10.87 8.10 6.47
N LEU A 118 11.10 7.75 7.75
CA LEU A 118 12.15 6.82 8.20
C LEU A 118 12.15 5.49 7.45
N GLY A 119 11.00 4.84 7.30
CA GLY A 119 10.94 3.55 6.58
C GLY A 119 11.30 3.66 5.10
N ALA A 120 10.92 4.76 4.44
CA ALA A 120 11.30 5.03 3.05
C ALA A 120 12.77 5.45 2.91
N PHE A 121 13.33 6.15 3.91
CA PHE A 121 14.76 6.45 3.98
C PHE A 121 15.58 5.17 4.18
N ILE A 122 15.19 4.29 5.11
CA ILE A 122 15.80 2.97 5.29
C ILE A 122 15.75 2.18 3.97
N ALA A 123 14.63 2.20 3.24
CA ALA A 123 14.49 1.52 1.95
C ALA A 123 15.44 1.99 0.83
N THR A 124 16.14 3.13 1.00
CA THR A 124 17.21 3.55 0.07
C THR A 124 18.56 2.85 0.30
N PHE A 125 18.75 2.14 1.42
CA PHE A 125 19.97 1.38 1.72
C PHE A 125 20.04 0.02 1.00
N ALA A 126 18.98 -0.40 0.30
CA ALA A 126 18.96 -1.66 -0.42
C ALA A 126 19.97 -1.72 -1.58
N ASP A 127 20.55 -2.89 -1.79
CA ASP A 127 21.41 -3.22 -2.93
C ASP A 127 20.86 -4.48 -3.65
N PRO A 128 20.40 -4.40 -4.92
CA PRO A 128 20.31 -3.18 -5.73
C PRO A 128 19.24 -2.20 -5.22
N PRO A 129 19.35 -0.89 -5.53
CA PRO A 129 18.40 0.12 -5.09
C PRO A 129 16.95 -0.18 -5.47
N LEU A 130 16.05 -0.13 -4.48
CA LEU A 130 14.60 -0.33 -4.66
C LEU A 130 13.87 0.92 -5.18
N ILE A 131 14.46 2.10 -4.95
CA ILE A 131 13.85 3.41 -5.13
C ILE A 131 14.69 4.21 -6.12
N LYS A 132 14.06 4.83 -7.11
CA LYS A 132 14.66 5.81 -8.03
C LYS A 132 13.81 7.08 -8.04
N ILE A 133 14.40 8.17 -8.50
CA ILE A 133 13.74 9.47 -8.68
C ILE A 133 13.47 9.65 -10.16
N ASP A 134 12.32 10.22 -10.50
CA ASP A 134 11.99 10.63 -11.87
C ASP A 134 11.09 11.89 -11.84
N THR A 135 10.65 12.36 -13.01
CA THR A 135 9.60 13.36 -13.17
C THR A 135 8.43 12.81 -13.97
N ASN A 136 7.21 13.02 -13.49
CA ASN A 136 6.01 12.65 -14.22
C ASN A 136 5.72 13.60 -15.40
N SER A 137 4.65 13.31 -16.16
CA SER A 137 4.24 14.11 -17.33
C SER A 137 3.91 15.59 -17.05
N SER A 138 3.70 15.98 -15.78
CA SER A 138 3.48 17.37 -15.34
C SER A 138 4.78 18.09 -14.94
N GLY A 139 5.93 17.42 -15.01
CA GLY A 139 7.20 17.91 -14.49
C GLY A 139 7.20 18.00 -12.95
N ASP A 140 6.40 17.19 -12.27
CA ASP A 140 6.46 17.00 -10.82
C ASP A 140 7.41 15.86 -10.47
N LEU A 141 8.18 16.04 -9.40
CA LEU A 141 9.11 15.05 -8.89
C LEU A 141 8.37 13.86 -8.26
N ILE A 142 8.76 12.65 -8.63
CA ILE A 142 8.19 11.40 -8.14
C ILE A 142 9.28 10.44 -7.67
N LEU A 143 8.93 9.48 -6.81
CA LEU A 143 9.70 8.26 -6.63
C LEU A 143 9.04 7.14 -7.43
N ILE A 144 9.87 6.31 -8.06
CA ILE A 144 9.44 5.10 -8.75
C ILE A 144 10.12 3.87 -8.15
N ASN A 145 9.40 2.77 -8.07
CA ASN A 145 9.97 1.47 -7.70
C ASN A 145 10.63 0.78 -8.91
N ASN A 146 11.18 -0.42 -8.72
CA ASN A 146 11.79 -1.19 -9.82
C ASN A 146 10.80 -1.75 -10.87
N ASN A 147 9.48 -1.68 -10.65
CA ASN A 147 8.45 -2.01 -11.63
C ASN A 147 8.02 -0.79 -12.47
N GLY A 148 8.30 0.43 -12.00
CA GLY A 148 7.82 1.69 -12.57
C GLY A 148 6.58 2.27 -11.88
N ASP A 149 6.14 1.73 -10.74
CA ASP A 149 5.00 2.26 -9.98
C ASP A 149 5.40 3.56 -9.25
N GLU A 150 4.62 4.63 -9.41
CA GLU A 150 4.83 5.92 -8.74
C GLU A 150 4.41 5.88 -7.26
N PHE A 151 5.21 6.47 -6.37
CA PHE A 151 4.83 6.72 -4.97
C PHE A 151 5.46 7.99 -4.39
N ASN A 152 4.91 8.49 -3.28
CA ASN A 152 5.38 9.71 -2.61
C ASN A 152 5.33 9.53 -1.06
N PRO A 153 6.49 9.51 -0.37
CA PRO A 153 6.56 9.30 1.09
C PRO A 153 5.85 10.38 1.93
N GLY A 154 5.75 11.61 1.40
CA GLY A 154 5.13 12.74 2.10
C GLY A 154 3.61 12.82 1.94
N ALA A 155 3.02 12.11 0.98
CA ALA A 155 1.65 12.35 0.51
C ALA A 155 0.53 12.04 1.52
N THR A 156 0.84 11.40 2.65
CA THR A 156 -0.18 10.97 3.64
C THR A 156 -0.84 12.16 4.37
N PHE A 157 -0.12 13.26 4.60
CA PHE A 157 -0.67 14.51 5.18
C PHE A 157 0.12 15.74 4.73
N GLY A 158 -0.43 16.56 3.81
CA GLY A 158 0.37 17.65 3.22
C GLY A 158 -0.33 18.71 2.37
N PHE A 159 -1.61 19.03 2.61
CA PHE A 159 -2.34 20.27 2.23
C PHE A 159 -2.28 20.86 0.79
N SER A 160 -1.59 20.23 -0.15
CA SER A 160 -1.31 20.76 -1.50
C SER A 160 -2.09 20.06 -2.62
N THR A 161 -2.77 18.94 -2.32
CA THR A 161 -3.63 18.21 -3.27
C THR A 161 -5.12 18.23 -2.86
N ILE A 162 -5.52 19.17 -1.99
CA ILE A 162 -6.93 19.41 -1.61
C ILE A 162 -7.36 20.81 -2.10
N ASN A 163 -7.15 21.11 -3.39
CA ASN A 163 -7.75 22.27 -4.06
C ASN A 163 -7.67 22.18 -5.60
N SER A 164 -8.37 21.21 -6.20
CA SER A 164 -8.70 21.25 -7.64
C SER A 164 -9.90 20.39 -8.07
N ILE A 165 -10.27 19.34 -7.31
CA ILE A 165 -11.28 18.35 -7.71
C ILE A 165 -12.68 18.58 -7.10
N TYR A 166 -12.81 19.30 -5.98
CA TYR A 166 -14.11 19.56 -5.32
C TYR A 166 -14.33 21.03 -4.93
N MET A 167 -14.45 21.91 -5.93
CA MET A 167 -15.08 23.23 -5.78
C MET A 167 -15.85 23.64 -7.05
N LYS A 168 -17.01 23.01 -7.26
CA LYS A 168 -18.10 23.52 -8.10
C LYS A 168 -19.44 22.97 -7.60
N GLU A 169 -20.31 23.88 -7.20
CA GLU A 169 -21.74 23.68 -6.89
C GLU A 169 -22.05 22.71 -5.71
N ASP A 170 -22.75 23.12 -4.65
CA ASP A 170 -23.19 24.48 -4.30
C ASP A 170 -23.51 24.58 -2.79
N PHE A 171 -23.05 25.66 -2.12
CA PHE A 171 -23.65 26.20 -0.88
C PHE A 171 -23.03 27.56 -0.49
N GLY A 172 -23.46 28.63 -1.16
CA GLY A 172 -23.83 29.88 -0.47
C GLY A 172 -22.78 30.69 0.32
N PHE A 173 -21.55 30.87 -0.16
CA PHE A 173 -20.64 31.95 0.33
C PHE A 173 -20.47 33.15 -0.63
N ASN A 174 -21.15 33.13 -1.77
CA ASN A 174 -21.16 34.21 -2.76
C ASN A 174 -22.12 35.36 -2.37
N ASN A 175 -21.75 36.24 -1.42
CA ASN A 175 -22.48 37.52 -1.24
C ASN A 175 -21.77 38.68 -0.52
N VAL A 176 -20.44 38.69 -0.38
CA VAL A 176 -19.72 39.79 0.33
C VAL A 176 -18.69 40.54 -0.52
N LEU A 177 -18.11 39.92 -1.57
CA LEU A 177 -17.08 40.56 -2.42
C LEU A 177 -17.57 40.82 -3.85
N LYS A 178 -18.61 41.66 -3.98
CA LYS A 178 -19.02 42.21 -5.29
C LYS A 178 -19.59 43.64 -5.24
N GLN A 179 -18.84 44.53 -4.61
CA GLN A 179 -18.96 45.98 -4.81
C GLN A 179 -17.59 46.66 -4.57
N ASN A 180 -17.43 47.88 -5.09
CA ASN A 180 -16.28 48.76 -4.89
C ASN A 180 -14.94 48.26 -5.48
N TYR A 181 -14.93 48.02 -6.80
CA TYR A 181 -13.83 48.57 -7.60
C TYR A 181 -14.24 50.01 -7.97
N ASP A 182 -13.48 50.99 -7.47
CA ASP A 182 -13.54 52.38 -7.91
C ASP A 182 -12.13 52.77 -8.37
N GLU A 183 -12.04 53.58 -9.42
CA GLU A 183 -10.76 53.90 -10.06
C GLU A 183 -10.00 54.98 -9.28
N ASN A 184 -8.70 54.80 -9.00
CA ASN A 184 -7.62 55.72 -9.43
C ASN A 184 -6.22 55.42 -8.84
N ASN A 185 -5.21 56.02 -9.50
CA ASN A 185 -3.78 56.12 -9.15
C ASN A 185 -2.96 54.83 -9.14
N GLY A 186 -1.88 54.85 -9.93
CA GLY A 186 -0.89 53.77 -9.99
C GLY A 186 0.32 54.01 -9.07
N GLY A 187 0.82 52.91 -8.50
CA GLY A 187 2.13 52.81 -7.87
C GLY A 187 2.63 51.37 -8.07
N ALA A 188 3.95 51.18 -8.23
CA ALA A 188 4.51 49.85 -8.33
C ALA A 188 4.51 49.18 -6.95
N GLN A 189 3.74 48.11 -6.79
CA GLN A 189 3.52 47.39 -5.54
C GLN A 189 3.86 45.91 -5.76
N LEU A 190 4.43 45.26 -4.75
CA LEU A 190 4.84 43.84 -4.86
C LEU A 190 3.62 42.95 -5.08
N ASP A 191 3.81 41.85 -5.82
CA ASP A 191 2.73 40.93 -6.18
C ASP A 191 1.92 40.48 -4.95
N ASP A 192 0.61 40.69 -5.03
CA ASP A 192 -0.38 40.46 -3.96
C ASP A 192 -0.32 39.04 -3.36
N TRP A 193 0.02 38.03 -4.18
CA TRP A 193 0.17 36.65 -3.73
C TRP A 193 1.38 36.43 -2.82
N MET A 194 2.47 37.21 -2.96
CA MET A 194 3.62 37.13 -2.06
C MET A 194 3.33 37.81 -0.73
N VAL A 195 2.62 38.94 -0.75
CA VAL A 195 2.14 39.61 0.47
C VAL A 195 1.23 38.66 1.24
N LYS A 196 0.26 38.05 0.56
CA LYS A 196 -0.65 37.07 1.15
C LYS A 196 0.07 35.82 1.66
N LEU A 197 1.04 35.29 0.93
CA LEU A 197 1.86 34.16 1.40
C LEU A 197 2.61 34.53 2.68
N LEU A 198 3.14 35.76 2.80
CA LEU A 198 3.78 36.25 4.02
C LEU A 198 2.79 36.47 5.17
N GLU A 199 1.57 36.96 4.89
CA GLU A 199 0.51 37.15 5.89
C GLU A 199 -0.02 35.81 6.44
N ASP A 200 -0.33 34.83 5.58
CA ASP A 200 -0.73 33.48 5.97
C ASP A 200 0.37 32.81 6.82
N CYS A 201 1.63 33.01 6.44
CA CYS A 201 2.81 32.53 7.16
C CYS A 201 3.07 33.24 8.50
N GLU A 202 2.83 34.55 8.60
CA GLU A 202 2.83 35.25 9.89
C GLU A 202 1.66 34.81 10.78
N GLU A 203 0.50 34.48 10.20
CA GLU A 203 -0.63 33.92 10.96
C GLU A 203 -0.33 32.53 11.54
N GLU A 204 0.38 31.65 10.81
CA GLU A 204 0.91 30.40 11.39
C GLU A 204 1.79 30.72 12.61
N GLN A 205 2.77 31.63 12.46
CA GLN A 205 3.68 31.99 13.54
C GLN A 205 2.98 32.64 14.74
N LYS A 206 1.93 33.44 14.52
CA LYS A 206 1.09 34.03 15.58
C LYS A 206 0.21 33.00 16.29
N LYS A 207 -0.20 31.93 15.61
CA LYS A 207 -0.97 30.80 16.19
C LYS A 207 -0.08 29.81 16.95
N GLU A 208 1.18 29.63 16.56
CA GLU A 208 2.14 28.77 17.27
C GLU A 208 2.77 29.45 18.50
N ASN A 209 3.05 30.75 18.45
CA ASN A 209 3.61 31.50 19.58
C ASN A 209 2.67 31.61 20.80
N SER A 210 1.44 31.10 20.73
CA SER A 210 0.53 30.98 21.88
C SER A 210 0.61 29.64 22.63
N CYS A 211 1.62 28.80 22.39
CA CYS A 211 1.87 27.57 23.15
C CYS A 211 2.40 27.84 24.58
N GLY A 212 1.60 28.54 25.38
CA GLY A 212 1.92 29.04 26.72
C GLY A 212 0.92 28.66 27.83
N GLY A 213 0.30 27.47 27.73
CA GLY A 213 -0.57 26.89 28.77
C GLY A 213 -2.04 27.37 28.77
N GLY A 214 -2.92 26.56 29.38
CA GLY A 214 -4.30 26.96 29.72
C GLY A 214 -5.45 26.22 29.01
N ASP A 215 -6.01 25.24 29.71
CA ASP A 215 -7.44 24.87 29.77
C ASP A 215 -8.29 24.53 28.51
N SER A 216 -8.47 23.21 28.30
CA SER A 216 -9.74 22.51 28.59
C SER A 216 -11.07 23.03 27.97
N LYS A 217 -11.13 23.34 26.67
CA LYS A 217 -12.43 23.61 26.00
C LYS A 217 -12.65 23.24 24.53
N LYS A 218 -11.76 22.46 23.89
CA LYS A 218 -11.89 22.10 22.44
C LYS A 218 -12.41 20.69 22.13
N GLU A 219 -12.56 19.80 23.11
CA GLU A 219 -12.93 18.37 22.89
C GLU A 219 -14.41 18.11 22.52
N LYS A 220 -15.16 19.11 22.04
CA LYS A 220 -16.62 18.96 21.80
C LYS A 220 -17.16 19.50 20.49
N TYR A 221 -16.29 19.86 19.53
CA TYR A 221 -16.68 20.37 18.21
C TYR A 221 -16.03 19.65 17.02
N ILE A 222 -15.22 18.60 17.25
CA ILE A 222 -14.61 17.79 16.18
C ILE A 222 -15.38 16.47 15.96
N SER A 223 -15.97 15.92 17.02
CA SER A 223 -16.66 14.61 17.06
C SER A 223 -18.00 14.53 16.30
N GLN A 224 -18.31 15.46 15.38
CA GLN A 224 -19.61 15.49 14.67
C GLN A 224 -19.54 15.84 13.17
N HIS A 225 -18.34 15.87 12.55
CA HIS A 225 -18.22 16.09 11.10
C HIS A 225 -17.25 15.15 10.36
N GLU A 226 -16.71 14.11 11.02
CA GLU A 226 -15.96 13.05 10.31
C GLU A 226 -16.88 11.96 9.74
N ASP A 227 -18.07 11.72 10.33
CA ASP A 227 -19.00 10.67 9.89
C ASP A 227 -19.75 11.00 8.58
N ASP A 228 -19.95 12.28 8.25
CA ASP A 228 -20.71 12.71 7.06
C ASP A 228 -19.95 12.50 5.73
N LEU A 229 -18.64 12.22 5.77
CA LEU A 229 -17.81 11.96 4.59
C LEU A 229 -17.93 10.53 4.04
N LEU A 230 -18.91 9.74 4.52
CA LEU A 230 -19.18 8.37 4.08
C LEU A 230 -20.40 8.24 3.14
N LEU A 231 -20.94 9.34 2.60
CA LEU A 231 -21.97 9.33 1.56
C LEU A 231 -21.47 9.92 0.23
N TYR A 232 -21.70 9.16 -0.86
CA TYR A 232 -21.36 9.44 -2.27
C TYR A 232 -19.85 9.45 -2.63
N SER A 233 -19.41 8.89 -3.77
CA SER A 233 -20.13 8.11 -4.79
C SER A 233 -19.21 7.12 -5.55
N ASP A 234 -19.79 6.29 -6.42
CA ASP A 234 -19.14 5.21 -7.17
C ASP A 234 -18.37 5.67 -8.43
N LEU A 235 -17.62 4.70 -9.03
CA LEU A 235 -17.05 4.68 -10.39
C LEU A 235 -15.81 5.53 -10.72
N ASN A 236 -14.66 4.85 -10.85
CA ASN A 236 -13.62 4.99 -11.89
C ASN A 236 -12.46 4.01 -11.53
N TYR A 237 -11.79 3.28 -12.43
CA TYR A 237 -11.77 3.27 -13.89
C TYR A 237 -12.10 1.89 -14.50
N TRP A 238 -12.57 1.90 -15.76
CA TRP A 238 -12.45 0.74 -16.66
C TRP A 238 -11.18 0.86 -17.49
N TYR A 239 -10.51 -0.25 -17.79
CA TYR A 239 -9.48 -0.32 -18.84
C TYR A 239 -9.92 -1.30 -19.95
N THR A 240 -9.79 -0.88 -21.21
CA THR A 240 -10.11 -1.70 -22.38
C THR A 240 -8.95 -1.60 -23.36
N ARG A 241 -8.46 -2.74 -23.86
CA ARG A 241 -7.15 -2.85 -24.53
C ARG A 241 -7.28 -2.77 -26.06
N PRO A 242 -6.65 -1.81 -26.75
CA PRO A 242 -6.50 -1.81 -28.21
C PRO A 242 -5.50 -2.89 -28.70
N PRO A 243 -5.51 -3.25 -30.00
CA PRO A 243 -4.71 -4.36 -30.54
C PRO A 243 -3.24 -4.00 -30.78
N PRO A 244 -2.34 -5.00 -30.90
CA PRO A 244 -0.93 -4.79 -31.22
C PRO A 244 -0.73 -4.41 -32.70
N LEU A 245 0.32 -3.63 -32.96
CA LEU A 245 0.92 -3.44 -34.28
C LEU A 245 2.40 -3.84 -34.21
N ASP A 246 2.82 -4.63 -35.20
CA ASP A 246 4.17 -5.18 -35.32
C ASP A 246 5.06 -4.24 -36.16
N LEU A 247 6.34 -4.15 -35.82
CA LEU A 247 7.37 -3.50 -36.64
C LEU A 247 8.78 -3.89 -36.16
N GLN A 248 9.32 -4.94 -36.79
CA GLN A 248 10.75 -5.25 -36.79
C GLN A 248 11.56 -4.08 -37.38
N LEU A 249 12.77 -3.81 -36.88
CA LEU A 249 13.87 -3.24 -37.70
C LEU A 249 15.26 -3.38 -37.04
N SER A 250 16.08 -4.26 -37.66
CA SER A 250 17.56 -4.26 -37.75
C SER A 250 18.47 -3.94 -36.54
N VAL A 251 19.35 -4.90 -36.23
CA VAL A 251 20.62 -4.74 -35.49
C VAL A 251 21.76 -4.42 -36.47
N GLU A 252 22.64 -3.46 -36.15
CA GLU A 252 24.02 -3.26 -36.67
C GLU A 252 24.60 -1.96 -36.04
N THR A 253 25.88 -1.76 -35.70
CA THR A 253 27.04 -2.66 -35.49
C THR A 253 28.06 -1.98 -34.54
N LEU A 254 28.91 -2.75 -33.86
CA LEU A 254 30.08 -2.23 -33.11
C LEU A 254 31.30 -1.99 -34.03
N PRO A 255 32.20 -1.06 -33.65
CA PRO A 255 33.61 -1.43 -33.60
C PRO A 255 34.30 -1.04 -32.28
N SER A 256 35.39 -1.73 -31.96
CA SER A 256 36.21 -1.57 -30.75
C SER A 256 37.66 -1.20 -31.07
N ILE A 257 38.36 -0.58 -30.10
CA ILE A 257 39.83 -0.36 -29.92
C ILE A 257 39.94 0.69 -28.79
N GLY A 258 40.86 0.64 -27.81
CA GLY A 258 41.87 -0.36 -27.45
C GLY A 258 42.57 0.04 -26.12
N ASN A 259 43.28 -0.90 -25.47
CA ASN A 259 43.84 -0.72 -24.12
C ASN A 259 44.98 0.31 -24.03
N GLN A 260 45.11 1.01 -22.88
CA GLN A 260 46.37 1.05 -22.10
C GLN A 260 46.26 1.70 -20.70
N ALA A 261 47.20 1.29 -19.82
CA ALA A 261 47.66 1.90 -18.56
C ALA A 261 46.72 1.96 -17.33
N ASN A 262 47.10 1.23 -16.27
CA ASN A 262 46.60 1.41 -14.90
C ASN A 262 47.25 2.63 -14.23
N VAL A 263 46.46 3.40 -13.47
CA VAL A 263 46.90 4.15 -12.28
C VAL A 263 45.75 4.06 -11.25
N SER A 264 46.06 3.87 -9.96
CA SER A 264 45.02 3.94 -8.90
C SER A 264 44.49 5.37 -8.79
N LEU A 265 43.17 5.51 -8.69
CA LEU A 265 42.48 6.79 -8.53
C LEU A 265 41.68 6.88 -7.22
N GLU A 266 41.66 5.82 -6.43
CA GLU A 266 40.87 5.71 -5.20
C GLU A 266 41.57 6.45 -4.03
N ASP A 267 42.91 6.43 -4.01
CA ASP A 267 43.76 7.00 -2.94
C ASP A 267 43.92 8.54 -2.95
N ILE A 268 43.26 9.25 -3.87
CA ILE A 268 43.41 10.73 -4.05
C ILE A 268 42.11 11.48 -3.72
N VAL A 269 40.98 10.78 -3.63
CA VAL A 269 39.65 11.41 -3.43
C VAL A 269 39.24 11.44 -1.95
N THR A 270 39.79 10.55 -1.12
CA THR A 270 39.48 10.42 0.32
C THR A 270 39.85 11.67 1.11
N ASP A 271 41.12 12.06 1.06
CA ASP A 271 41.74 13.02 1.99
C ASP A 271 41.09 14.42 1.89
N HIS A 272 40.60 14.79 0.70
CA HIS A 272 39.98 16.09 0.46
C HIS A 272 38.48 16.14 0.80
N LEU A 273 37.82 14.99 0.98
CA LEU A 273 36.44 14.94 1.48
C LEU A 273 36.40 15.03 3.00
N GLU A 274 37.33 14.38 3.72
CA GLU A 274 37.41 14.48 5.18
C GLU A 274 37.61 15.93 5.64
N GLU A 275 38.51 16.67 4.99
CA GLU A 275 38.82 18.07 5.32
C GLU A 275 37.61 19.01 5.10
N MET A 276 36.79 18.76 4.06
CA MET A 276 35.54 19.50 3.83
C MET A 276 34.47 19.18 4.87
N TYR A 277 34.27 17.90 5.20
CA TYR A 277 33.19 17.47 6.11
C TYR A 277 33.51 17.68 7.59
N ALA A 278 34.79 17.71 8.00
CA ALA A 278 35.21 18.01 9.37
C ALA A 278 34.74 19.39 9.89
N THR A 279 34.41 20.32 8.99
CA THR A 279 33.87 21.64 9.36
C THR A 279 32.37 21.61 9.73
N ILE A 280 31.64 20.56 9.32
CA ILE A 280 30.25 20.35 9.75
C ILE A 280 30.31 19.63 11.10
N ASN A 281 29.99 20.35 12.18
CA ASN A 281 30.25 19.91 13.55
C ASN A 281 29.31 18.78 14.01
N LEU A 282 29.52 17.56 13.50
CA LEU A 282 28.67 16.41 13.77
C LEU A 282 28.91 15.79 15.15
N ASN A 283 30.09 15.97 15.74
CA ASN A 283 30.58 15.26 16.93
C ASN A 283 30.94 16.19 18.11
N GLU A 284 29.94 16.72 18.83
CA GLU A 284 30.21 17.23 20.19
C GLU A 284 29.06 17.03 21.19
N SER A 285 28.95 15.83 21.75
CA SER A 285 28.17 15.57 22.96
C SER A 285 29.02 15.81 24.21
N LYS A 286 29.11 17.07 24.68
CA LYS A 286 29.82 17.42 25.93
C LYS A 286 28.88 18.10 26.92
N LEU A 287 28.72 17.47 28.10
CA LEU A 287 28.14 18.15 29.26
C LEU A 287 29.08 19.29 29.72
N PRO A 288 28.55 20.39 30.26
CA PRO A 288 29.38 21.49 30.75
C PRO A 288 30.22 21.06 31.96
N PRO A 289 31.50 21.49 32.07
CA PRO A 289 32.34 21.19 33.22
C PRO A 289 31.90 22.00 34.45
N GLY A 290 31.82 21.33 35.60
CA GLY A 290 31.49 21.99 36.87
C GLY A 290 32.63 22.87 37.37
N GLY A 291 32.40 24.19 37.42
CA GLY A 291 33.23 25.13 38.18
C GLY A 291 32.87 25.07 39.67
N ALA A 292 33.85 24.86 40.54
CA ALA A 292 33.64 24.79 41.98
C ALA A 292 34.04 26.10 42.67
N GLU A 293 33.05 26.88 43.10
CA GLU A 293 33.24 27.93 44.10
C GLU A 293 32.22 27.74 45.23
N THR A 294 32.71 27.67 46.47
CA THR A 294 31.89 27.67 47.68
C THR A 294 31.83 29.08 48.25
N PRO A 295 30.69 29.44 48.87
CA PRO A 295 30.78 29.99 50.21
C PRO A 295 29.90 29.24 51.22
N SER A 296 30.22 29.43 52.50
CA SER A 296 29.62 28.74 53.64
C SER A 296 28.38 29.41 54.21
N SER A 297 27.42 28.61 54.69
CA SER A 297 26.65 28.94 55.90
C SER A 297 26.05 27.68 56.54
N ASP A 298 26.06 27.63 57.88
CA ASP A 298 25.54 26.53 58.70
C ASP A 298 24.02 26.30 58.56
N ILE A 299 23.55 25.08 58.92
CA ILE A 299 22.70 24.86 60.11
C ILE A 299 22.48 23.35 60.40
N LYS A 300 22.21 23.04 61.68
CA LYS A 300 22.06 21.71 62.31
C LYS A 300 20.75 20.99 61.92
N GLY A 301 20.66 19.66 62.15
CA GLY A 301 19.37 18.94 62.03
C GLY A 301 19.35 17.41 62.27
N ASP A 302 19.77 16.95 63.45
CA ASP A 302 19.23 15.80 64.21
C ASP A 302 18.72 14.48 63.55
N ASN A 303 19.47 13.39 63.83
CA ASN A 303 19.05 12.18 64.57
C ASN A 303 18.12 11.07 63.98
N LEU A 304 18.65 9.81 64.04
CA LEU A 304 18.05 8.57 64.63
C LEU A 304 16.82 7.90 63.92
N GLU A 305 16.61 6.56 63.90
CA GLU A 305 17.23 5.38 64.54
C GLU A 305 17.39 4.13 63.62
N LEU A 306 18.49 3.39 63.83
CA LEU A 306 18.69 1.92 63.94
C LEU A 306 17.73 0.87 63.31
N THR A 307 18.28 -0.03 62.50
CA THR A 307 18.50 -1.50 62.78
C THR A 307 19.21 -2.15 61.56
N ASN A 308 20.41 -2.75 61.62
CA ASN A 308 20.94 -3.92 62.37
C ASN A 308 20.17 -5.24 62.10
N VAL A 309 20.78 -6.40 61.77
CA VAL A 309 22.17 -6.82 61.39
C VAL A 309 22.03 -8.27 60.80
N SER A 310 22.90 -8.97 60.04
CA SER A 310 24.35 -9.03 59.75
C SER A 310 24.59 -9.65 58.33
N ASP A 311 25.75 -10.09 57.79
CA ASP A 311 27.18 -10.11 58.22
C ASP A 311 28.18 -10.18 57.04
N SER A 312 29.49 -10.00 57.35
CA SER A 312 30.68 -10.51 56.62
C SER A 312 31.05 -10.03 55.19
N ASN A 313 31.97 -9.05 55.10
CA ASN A 313 33.31 -9.09 54.44
C ASN A 313 33.52 -10.02 53.22
N SER A 314 34.12 -9.58 52.09
CA SER A 314 35.37 -8.79 52.00
C SER A 314 35.68 -8.27 50.58
N THR A 315 36.67 -7.39 50.46
CA THR A 315 37.10 -6.70 49.23
C THR A 315 37.80 -7.58 48.19
N VAL A 316 37.40 -7.45 46.92
CA VAL A 316 38.26 -7.65 45.75
C VAL A 316 38.06 -6.47 44.80
N ASN A 317 39.14 -5.82 44.37
CA ASN A 317 39.06 -4.82 43.30
C ASN A 317 38.70 -5.52 41.98
N SER A 318 37.69 -5.02 41.28
CA SER A 318 37.44 -5.39 39.88
C SER A 318 36.98 -4.15 39.13
N LEU A 319 37.54 -3.98 37.93
CA LEU A 319 37.30 -2.80 37.10
C LEU A 319 35.82 -2.72 36.71
N LYS A 320 35.33 -1.52 36.41
CA LYS A 320 34.11 -1.38 35.61
C LYS A 320 34.27 -2.25 34.36
N PRO A 321 33.29 -3.08 33.97
CA PRO A 321 33.32 -3.72 32.67
C PRO A 321 33.53 -2.66 31.60
N VAL A 322 34.52 -2.85 30.74
CA VAL A 322 34.49 -2.20 29.43
C VAL A 322 33.29 -2.80 28.72
N GLU A 323 32.36 -1.96 28.28
CA GLU A 323 31.28 -2.43 27.43
C GLU A 323 31.90 -2.89 26.11
N GLU A 324 32.07 -4.21 25.97
CA GLU A 324 32.37 -4.83 24.70
C GLU A 324 31.27 -4.43 23.72
N LYS A 325 31.59 -3.49 22.81
CA LYS A 325 30.75 -3.15 21.67
C LYS A 325 30.59 -4.39 20.81
N LYS A 326 29.57 -5.19 21.12
CA LYS A 326 29.10 -6.28 20.26
C LYS A 326 28.90 -5.72 18.86
N GLU A 327 29.40 -6.43 17.86
CA GLU A 327 29.16 -6.01 16.48
C GLU A 327 27.65 -5.89 16.23
N PRO A 328 27.20 -4.88 15.45
CA PRO A 328 25.79 -4.72 15.14
C PRO A 328 25.27 -5.97 14.43
N PRO A 329 24.01 -6.37 14.67
CA PRO A 329 23.46 -7.63 14.15
C PRO A 329 23.42 -7.70 12.63
N GLN A 330 23.46 -6.55 11.96
CA GLN A 330 23.57 -6.39 10.51
C GLN A 330 24.38 -5.11 10.19
N LYS A 331 24.84 -4.98 8.94
CA LYS A 331 25.68 -3.86 8.46
C LYS A 331 25.12 -3.16 7.21
N ILE A 332 23.84 -3.41 6.90
CA ILE A 332 23.15 -2.85 5.72
C ILE A 332 22.59 -1.47 6.06
N VAL A 333 21.99 -1.33 7.24
CA VAL A 333 21.33 -0.12 7.74
C VAL A 333 21.99 0.30 9.06
N PRO A 334 22.31 1.59 9.27
CA PRO A 334 22.77 2.09 10.56
C PRO A 334 21.83 1.71 11.70
N GLN A 335 22.37 1.09 12.76
CA GLN A 335 21.55 0.44 13.79
C GLN A 335 20.60 1.41 14.52
N ASP A 336 21.03 2.66 14.76
CA ASP A 336 20.20 3.68 15.42
C ASP A 336 18.89 3.98 14.64
N LEU A 337 18.93 3.91 13.30
CA LEU A 337 17.75 4.06 12.45
C LEU A 337 16.82 2.84 12.56
N LEU A 338 17.39 1.64 12.61
CA LEU A 338 16.64 0.40 12.74
C LEU A 338 15.98 0.28 14.13
N ASP A 339 16.70 0.64 15.19
CA ASP A 339 16.16 0.66 16.56
C ASP A 339 15.06 1.72 16.70
N SER A 340 15.25 2.91 16.11
CA SER A 340 14.20 3.93 16.02
C SER A 340 12.96 3.43 15.26
N TYR A 341 13.16 2.67 14.18
CA TYR A 341 12.07 2.08 13.39
C TYR A 341 11.30 0.99 14.15
N ILE A 342 12.01 0.13 14.89
CA ILE A 342 11.43 -0.90 15.75
C ILE A 342 10.68 -0.27 16.94
N ALA A 343 11.13 0.88 17.43
CA ALA A 343 10.46 1.64 18.48
C ALA A 343 9.09 2.21 18.04
N MET A 344 8.93 2.60 16.77
CA MET A 344 7.65 3.09 16.24
C MET A 344 6.50 2.10 16.46
N ALA A 345 6.77 0.80 16.32
CA ALA A 345 5.79 -0.28 16.53
C ALA A 345 5.42 -0.53 18.00
N ARG A 346 6.07 0.17 18.94
CA ARG A 346 5.87 0.05 20.40
C ARG A 346 5.35 1.33 21.04
N SER A 347 4.98 2.36 20.26
CA SER A 347 4.44 3.59 20.83
C SER A 347 2.98 3.40 21.26
N GLU A 348 2.77 3.09 22.53
CA GLU A 348 1.44 3.05 23.18
C GLU A 348 0.86 4.46 23.47
N ASN A 349 1.60 5.53 23.12
CA ASN A 349 1.20 6.90 23.39
C ASN A 349 0.14 7.39 22.40
N ASN A 350 -1.09 7.60 22.88
CA ASN A 350 -2.24 8.06 22.08
C ASN A 350 -2.01 9.36 21.27
N LEU A 351 -0.99 10.16 21.60
CA LEU A 351 -0.59 11.39 20.91
C LEU A 351 0.35 11.17 19.71
N GLU A 352 0.84 9.95 19.49
CA GLU A 352 1.77 9.57 18.41
C GLU A 352 1.17 8.46 17.53
N ASN A 353 -0.17 8.40 17.48
CA ASN A 353 -1.01 7.34 16.90
C ASN A 353 -0.67 6.91 15.46
N ASP A 354 -0.03 7.80 14.68
CA ASP A 354 0.37 7.53 13.30
C ASP A 354 1.73 6.82 13.17
N MET A 355 2.59 6.81 14.21
CA MET A 355 3.91 6.16 14.14
C MET A 355 3.80 4.66 13.86
N SER A 356 2.95 3.94 14.60
CA SER A 356 2.65 2.53 14.34
C SER A 356 2.08 2.31 12.93
N PHE A 357 1.31 3.27 12.40
CA PHE A 357 0.75 3.19 11.05
C PHE A 357 1.83 3.36 9.97
N PHE A 358 2.71 4.36 10.08
CA PHE A 358 3.85 4.53 9.18
C PHE A 358 4.77 3.31 9.21
N CYS A 359 5.09 2.78 10.41
CA CYS A 359 5.88 1.57 10.57
C CYS A 359 5.23 0.34 9.89
N ALA A 360 3.91 0.16 10.03
CA ALA A 360 3.19 -0.92 9.35
C ALA A 360 3.16 -0.74 7.82
N TYR A 361 3.05 0.50 7.33
CA TYR A 361 3.01 0.79 5.90
C TYR A 361 4.36 0.52 5.20
N SER A 362 5.48 0.91 5.80
CA SER A 362 6.82 0.70 5.20
C SER A 362 7.48 -0.64 5.54
N LEU A 363 6.88 -1.46 6.41
CA LEU A 363 7.48 -2.72 6.88
C LEU A 363 7.95 -3.66 5.74
N PRO A 364 7.20 -3.85 4.63
CA PRO A 364 7.66 -4.71 3.53
C PRO A 364 8.92 -4.18 2.85
N ALA A 365 9.04 -2.86 2.66
CA ALA A 365 10.21 -2.25 2.02
C ALA A 365 11.45 -2.30 2.94
N VAL A 366 11.27 -2.09 4.24
CA VAL A 366 12.34 -2.24 5.25
C VAL A 366 12.79 -3.71 5.36
N LEU A 367 11.86 -4.67 5.33
CA LEU A 367 12.18 -6.10 5.30
C LEU A 367 12.90 -6.51 4.02
N LEU A 368 12.45 -6.05 2.85
CA LEU A 368 13.13 -6.31 1.57
C LEU A 368 14.55 -5.73 1.54
N THR A 369 14.77 -4.60 2.22
CA THR A 369 16.08 -3.97 2.35
C THR A 369 17.03 -4.72 3.28
N LEU A 370 16.55 -5.19 4.43
CA LEU A 370 17.35 -6.00 5.34
C LEU A 370 17.54 -7.45 4.85
N GLY A 371 16.67 -7.93 3.97
CA GLY A 371 16.68 -9.29 3.45
C GLY A 371 16.16 -10.35 4.42
N ARG A 372 15.83 -11.53 3.87
CA ARG A 372 15.24 -12.66 4.61
C ARG A 372 16.04 -13.08 5.84
N ASP A 373 17.37 -13.06 5.77
CA ASP A 373 18.23 -13.56 6.86
C ASP A 373 18.15 -12.70 8.13
N ASN A 374 17.78 -11.42 7.98
CA ASN A 374 17.57 -10.48 9.08
C ASN A 374 16.13 -10.47 9.62
N TRP A 375 15.26 -11.37 9.14
CA TRP A 375 13.88 -11.52 9.62
C TRP A 375 13.72 -11.57 11.16
N PRO A 376 14.60 -12.24 11.95
CA PRO A 376 14.47 -12.26 13.40
C PRO A 376 14.48 -10.87 14.08
N LEU A 377 15.07 -9.86 13.44
CA LEU A 377 15.08 -8.47 13.95
C LEU A 377 13.70 -7.81 13.80
N LEU A 378 12.99 -8.09 12.70
CA LEU A 378 11.70 -7.49 12.39
C LEU A 378 10.49 -8.32 12.82
N LYS A 379 10.66 -9.60 13.17
CA LYS A 379 9.53 -10.47 13.55
C LYS A 379 8.69 -9.88 14.69
N SER A 380 9.34 -9.48 15.80
CA SER A 380 8.62 -8.88 16.94
C SER A 380 7.90 -7.57 16.58
N THR A 381 8.43 -6.83 15.60
CA THR A 381 7.83 -5.62 15.04
C THR A 381 6.55 -5.97 14.28
N LEU A 382 6.55 -7.02 13.45
CA LEU A 382 5.34 -7.51 12.78
C LEU A 382 4.30 -7.99 13.80
N ASP A 383 4.70 -8.81 14.78
CA ASP A 383 3.81 -9.38 15.78
C ASP A 383 3.08 -8.26 16.58
N ASN A 384 3.81 -7.21 16.99
CA ASN A 384 3.24 -6.03 17.67
C ASN A 384 2.26 -5.25 16.77
N LEU A 385 2.61 -5.03 15.50
CA LEU A 385 1.76 -4.26 14.56
C LEU A 385 0.51 -5.06 14.14
N ALA A 386 0.60 -6.38 14.06
CA ALA A 386 -0.53 -7.27 13.84
C ALA A 386 -1.48 -7.33 15.06
N GLY A 387 -0.94 -7.28 16.27
CA GLY A 387 -1.71 -7.20 17.52
C GLY A 387 -2.19 -5.80 17.91
N HIS A 388 -1.83 -4.75 17.15
CA HIS A 388 -1.97 -3.35 17.55
C HIS A 388 -3.42 -2.91 17.78
N VAL A 389 -3.67 -2.07 18.80
CA VAL A 389 -5.03 -1.65 19.21
C VAL A 389 -5.82 -0.95 18.10
N SER A 390 -5.17 -0.08 17.33
CA SER A 390 -5.80 0.61 16.20
C SER A 390 -5.94 -0.31 14.98
N TYR A 391 -7.17 -0.53 14.53
CA TYR A 391 -7.47 -1.35 13.35
C TYR A 391 -6.84 -0.80 12.06
N LYS A 392 -6.53 0.51 12.00
CA LYS A 392 -5.85 1.12 10.84
C LYS A 392 -4.44 0.52 10.64
N VAL A 393 -3.75 0.21 11.73
CA VAL A 393 -2.42 -0.43 11.72
C VAL A 393 -2.53 -1.90 11.33
N ARG A 394 -3.44 -2.66 11.96
CA ARG A 394 -3.72 -4.06 11.62
C ARG A 394 -4.14 -4.23 10.15
N ARG A 395 -4.98 -3.33 9.64
CA ARG A 395 -5.39 -3.24 8.22
C ARG A 395 -4.21 -3.02 7.28
N SER A 396 -3.22 -2.22 7.67
CA SER A 396 -2.00 -2.00 6.89
C SER A 396 -1.20 -3.29 6.75
N ILE A 397 -0.91 -3.96 7.89
CA ILE A 397 -0.24 -5.27 7.91
C ILE A 397 -1.03 -6.33 7.12
N ALA A 398 -2.34 -6.44 7.34
CA ALA A 398 -3.22 -7.38 6.63
C ALA A 398 -3.27 -7.13 5.10
N SER A 399 -2.97 -5.91 4.65
CA SER A 399 -2.85 -5.58 3.23
C SER A 399 -1.53 -6.10 2.65
N SER A 400 -0.43 -5.99 3.39
CA SER A 400 0.92 -6.34 2.93
C SER A 400 1.44 -7.71 3.37
N LEU A 401 0.66 -8.51 4.11
CA LEU A 401 1.09 -9.79 4.68
C LEU A 401 1.58 -10.80 3.62
N HIS A 402 1.00 -10.74 2.41
CA HIS A 402 1.40 -11.58 1.27
C HIS A 402 2.72 -11.11 0.62
N GLU A 403 3.00 -9.81 0.60
CA GLU A 403 4.29 -9.23 0.16
C GLU A 403 5.41 -9.59 1.16
N ILE A 404 5.15 -9.39 2.45
CA ILE A 404 6.04 -9.83 3.54
C ILE A 404 6.35 -11.32 3.38
N GLY A 405 5.32 -12.14 3.16
CA GLY A 405 5.48 -13.57 2.91
C GLY A 405 6.30 -13.89 1.64
N THR A 406 6.14 -13.12 0.57
CA THR A 406 6.90 -13.30 -0.68
C THR A 406 8.39 -13.03 -0.46
N ILE A 407 8.74 -12.03 0.36
CA ILE A 407 10.14 -11.74 0.75
C ILE A 407 10.72 -12.85 1.65
N LEU A 408 9.92 -13.39 2.58
CA LEU A 408 10.35 -14.44 3.51
C LEU A 408 10.39 -15.84 2.90
N GLY A 409 9.60 -16.08 1.85
CA GLY A 409 9.43 -17.40 1.22
C GLY A 409 8.61 -18.39 2.05
N THR A 410 8.17 -19.46 1.38
CA THR A 410 7.23 -20.48 1.87
C THR A 410 7.47 -20.96 3.30
N GLU A 411 8.69 -21.36 3.65
CA GLU A 411 9.02 -21.94 4.97
C GLU A 411 8.69 -20.98 6.13
N LEU A 412 9.15 -19.73 6.03
CA LEU A 412 8.94 -18.71 7.06
C LEU A 412 7.51 -18.17 7.00
N ALA A 413 6.92 -18.03 5.81
CA ALA A 413 5.52 -17.64 5.64
C ALA A 413 4.58 -18.65 6.33
N SER A 414 4.76 -19.94 6.07
CA SER A 414 4.01 -21.03 6.69
C SER A 414 4.12 -21.04 8.22
N LYS A 415 5.33 -20.83 8.74
CA LYS A 415 5.64 -20.90 10.17
C LYS A 415 5.18 -19.67 10.96
N ASP A 416 5.51 -18.48 10.47
CA ASP A 416 5.39 -17.23 11.22
C ASP A 416 4.19 -16.38 10.78
N LEU A 417 3.74 -16.46 9.52
CA LEU A 417 2.64 -15.63 9.00
C LEU A 417 1.27 -16.32 9.03
N SER A 418 1.20 -17.65 8.90
CA SER A 418 -0.07 -18.40 9.03
C SER A 418 -0.84 -18.10 10.33
N PRO A 419 -0.20 -18.01 11.52
CA PRO A 419 -0.89 -17.63 12.74
C PRO A 419 -1.47 -16.21 12.71
N LEU A 420 -0.78 -15.26 12.05
CA LEU A 420 -1.24 -13.89 11.89
C LEU A 420 -2.42 -13.80 10.92
N PHE A 421 -2.36 -14.53 9.79
CA PHE A 421 -3.48 -14.66 8.86
C PHE A 421 -4.72 -15.23 9.56
N GLU A 422 -4.57 -16.28 10.38
CA GLU A 422 -5.66 -16.84 11.18
C GLU A 422 -6.17 -15.90 12.27
N GLY A 423 -5.32 -15.05 12.85
CA GLY A 423 -5.74 -13.98 13.75
C GLY A 423 -6.63 -12.97 13.02
N PHE A 424 -6.19 -12.50 11.85
CA PHE A 424 -6.92 -11.53 11.04
C PHE A 424 -8.27 -12.06 10.49
N LEU A 425 -8.51 -13.38 10.41
CA LEU A 425 -9.83 -13.94 10.05
C LEU A 425 -10.96 -13.51 11.01
N LYS A 426 -10.61 -13.14 12.26
CA LYS A 426 -11.54 -12.82 13.37
C LYS A 426 -11.49 -11.34 13.78
N ASP A 427 -10.86 -10.50 12.97
CA ASP A 427 -10.75 -9.05 13.18
C ASP A 427 -12.05 -8.33 12.72
N LEU A 428 -12.02 -7.01 12.52
CA LEU A 428 -13.10 -6.26 11.88
C LEU A 428 -13.12 -6.48 10.36
N ASP A 429 -14.29 -6.35 9.73
CA ASP A 429 -14.46 -6.40 8.27
C ASP A 429 -13.43 -5.56 7.49
N GLU A 430 -13.05 -4.37 7.97
CA GLU A 430 -12.07 -3.48 7.33
C GLU A 430 -10.65 -4.06 7.25
N VAL A 431 -10.31 -4.97 8.16
CA VAL A 431 -9.04 -5.72 8.20
C VAL A 431 -9.21 -7.03 7.42
N ARG A 432 -10.30 -7.76 7.67
CA ARG A 432 -10.62 -9.05 7.05
C ARG A 432 -10.69 -8.98 5.53
N ILE A 433 -11.22 -7.89 4.97
CA ILE A 433 -11.24 -7.69 3.52
C ILE A 433 -9.84 -7.64 2.90
N ARG A 434 -8.79 -7.31 3.66
CA ARG A 434 -7.41 -7.18 3.15
C ARG A 434 -6.69 -8.52 3.05
N ILE A 435 -6.82 -9.39 4.06
CA ILE A 435 -6.40 -10.79 3.91
C ILE A 435 -7.25 -11.53 2.87
N LEU A 436 -8.54 -11.19 2.74
CA LEU A 436 -9.41 -11.79 1.74
C LEU A 436 -9.02 -11.41 0.31
N THR A 437 -8.77 -10.13 0.04
CA THR A 437 -8.35 -9.62 -1.29
C THR A 437 -7.09 -10.31 -1.81
N ASN A 438 -6.23 -10.81 -0.91
CA ASN A 438 -4.97 -11.47 -1.25
C ASN A 438 -4.93 -12.96 -0.86
N LEU A 439 -6.11 -13.56 -0.61
CA LEU A 439 -6.26 -14.94 -0.11
C LEU A 439 -5.59 -15.96 -1.04
N SER A 440 -5.81 -15.86 -2.35
CA SER A 440 -5.23 -16.77 -3.34
C SER A 440 -3.70 -16.70 -3.37
N ALA A 441 -3.13 -15.49 -3.36
CA ALA A 441 -1.69 -15.27 -3.33
C ALA A 441 -1.04 -15.83 -2.05
N PHE A 442 -1.64 -15.56 -0.88
CA PHE A 442 -1.13 -16.10 0.39
C PHE A 442 -1.21 -17.63 0.47
N LEU A 443 -2.29 -18.23 -0.02
CA LEU A 443 -2.43 -19.70 -0.05
C LEU A 443 -1.51 -20.37 -1.07
N GLN A 444 -1.15 -19.70 -2.18
CA GLN A 444 -0.14 -20.18 -3.12
C GLN A 444 1.28 -20.18 -2.53
N LEU A 445 1.59 -19.17 -1.72
CA LEU A 445 2.90 -18.98 -1.10
C LEU A 445 3.23 -20.03 -0.03
N ILE A 446 2.27 -20.39 0.83
CA ILE A 446 2.49 -21.32 1.95
C ILE A 446 2.52 -22.78 1.50
N ASP A 447 3.12 -23.63 2.32
CA ASP A 447 3.21 -25.08 2.11
C ASP A 447 1.82 -25.76 2.11
N GLU A 448 1.77 -26.96 1.53
CA GLU A 448 0.52 -27.71 1.38
C GLU A 448 -0.09 -28.13 2.74
N GLU A 449 0.72 -28.41 3.77
CA GLU A 449 0.23 -28.84 5.08
C GLU A 449 -0.48 -27.70 5.81
N GLN A 450 0.02 -26.46 5.74
CA GLN A 450 -0.69 -25.30 6.30
C GLN A 450 -1.84 -24.83 5.39
N ARG A 451 -1.65 -24.82 4.05
CA ARG A 451 -2.73 -24.48 3.10
C ARG A 451 -4.00 -25.31 3.34
N ILE A 452 -3.89 -26.62 3.48
CA ILE A 452 -5.07 -27.50 3.70
C ILE A 452 -5.77 -27.19 5.03
N LYS A 453 -5.05 -26.76 6.08
CA LYS A 453 -5.63 -26.38 7.38
C LYS A 453 -6.46 -25.08 7.33
N PHE A 454 -6.35 -24.27 6.28
CA PHE A 454 -7.21 -23.10 6.09
C PHE A 454 -8.57 -23.43 5.48
N LEU A 455 -8.73 -24.52 4.71
CA LEU A 455 -10.02 -24.89 4.09
C LEU A 455 -11.21 -24.94 5.06
N PRO A 456 -11.11 -25.53 6.28
CA PRO A 456 -12.21 -25.57 7.24
C PRO A 456 -12.51 -24.23 7.92
N LYS A 457 -11.80 -23.15 7.55
CA LYS A 457 -11.91 -21.80 8.11
C LYS A 457 -12.40 -20.79 7.07
N LEU A 458 -12.46 -21.14 5.78
CA LEU A 458 -12.87 -20.22 4.71
C LEU A 458 -14.37 -19.85 4.76
N ASP A 459 -15.19 -20.59 5.51
CA ASP A 459 -16.58 -20.21 5.79
C ASP A 459 -16.69 -19.07 6.82
N GLU A 460 -15.62 -18.78 7.57
CA GLU A 460 -15.57 -17.64 8.50
C GLU A 460 -15.81 -16.32 7.74
N PHE A 461 -15.34 -16.21 6.49
CA PHE A 461 -15.60 -15.07 5.59
C PHE A 461 -17.08 -14.91 5.15
N LEU A 462 -17.98 -15.85 5.44
CA LEU A 462 -19.44 -15.65 5.27
C LEU A 462 -20.11 -14.94 6.45
N ARG A 463 -19.38 -14.80 7.56
CA ARG A 463 -19.79 -13.99 8.72
C ARG A 463 -19.20 -12.61 8.46
N VAL A 464 -20.03 -11.60 8.42
CA VAL A 464 -19.70 -10.23 8.03
C VAL A 464 -20.43 -9.33 9.01
N ASP A 465 -19.72 -8.40 9.65
CA ASP A 465 -20.27 -7.57 10.74
C ASP A 465 -21.42 -6.70 10.21
N TYR A 466 -21.26 -6.20 8.98
CA TYR A 466 -22.27 -5.41 8.28
C TYR A 466 -22.91 -6.20 7.14
N ALA A 467 -24.14 -6.67 7.35
CA ALA A 467 -24.91 -7.45 6.37
C ALA A 467 -25.18 -6.76 5.01
N PHE A 468 -24.85 -5.48 4.87
CA PHE A 468 -24.89 -4.72 3.61
C PHE A 468 -23.55 -4.69 2.85
N ASN A 469 -22.46 -5.21 3.42
CA ASN A 469 -21.13 -5.28 2.79
C ASN A 469 -21.05 -6.40 1.73
N TRP A 470 -21.93 -6.34 0.73
CA TRP A 470 -22.03 -7.33 -0.34
C TRP A 470 -20.76 -7.44 -1.19
N ARG A 471 -19.96 -6.36 -1.26
CA ARG A 471 -18.65 -6.33 -1.90
C ARG A 471 -17.69 -7.34 -1.25
N PHE A 472 -17.79 -7.57 0.06
CA PHE A 472 -17.03 -8.62 0.76
C PHE A 472 -17.35 -10.03 0.22
N HIS A 473 -18.63 -10.34 0.04
CA HIS A 473 -19.08 -11.61 -0.55
C HIS A 473 -18.74 -11.75 -2.04
N GLU A 474 -18.67 -10.64 -2.78
CA GLU A 474 -18.17 -10.62 -4.16
C GLU A 474 -16.68 -10.99 -4.22
N THR A 475 -15.84 -10.28 -3.44
CA THR A 475 -14.39 -10.57 -3.33
C THR A 475 -14.16 -12.01 -2.86
N LEU A 476 -14.98 -12.53 -1.95
CA LEU A 476 -14.92 -13.93 -1.52
C LEU A 476 -15.16 -14.91 -2.68
N ALA A 477 -16.20 -14.69 -3.49
CA ALA A 477 -16.48 -15.55 -4.65
C ALA A 477 -15.35 -15.49 -5.70
N GLN A 478 -14.82 -14.29 -5.96
CA GLN A 478 -13.69 -14.08 -6.88
C GLN A 478 -12.43 -14.80 -6.38
N GLN A 479 -12.02 -14.56 -5.13
CA GLN A 479 -10.80 -15.13 -4.57
C GLN A 479 -10.88 -16.65 -4.40
N LEU A 480 -12.04 -17.20 -4.03
CA LEU A 480 -12.25 -18.65 -4.02
C LEU A 480 -12.11 -19.28 -5.41
N THR A 481 -12.43 -18.54 -6.49
CA THR A 481 -12.28 -19.03 -7.87
C THR A 481 -10.82 -19.28 -8.20
N GLU A 482 -9.92 -18.40 -7.76
CA GLU A 482 -8.47 -18.56 -7.90
C GLU A 482 -7.86 -19.52 -6.87
N CYS A 483 -8.56 -19.79 -5.75
CA CYS A 483 -8.15 -20.78 -4.77
C CYS A 483 -8.48 -22.23 -5.17
N VAL A 484 -9.55 -22.48 -5.94
CA VAL A 484 -9.99 -23.84 -6.33
C VAL A 484 -8.85 -24.76 -6.84
N PRO A 485 -7.91 -24.31 -7.70
CA PRO A 485 -6.84 -25.17 -8.24
C PRO A 485 -5.80 -25.61 -7.21
N LEU A 486 -5.73 -24.96 -6.04
CA LEU A 486 -4.68 -25.15 -5.03
C LEU A 486 -4.94 -26.35 -4.10
N PHE A 487 -6.07 -27.04 -4.32
CA PHE A 487 -6.63 -28.05 -3.43
C PHE A 487 -7.15 -29.27 -4.18
N GLN A 488 -7.26 -30.41 -3.49
CA GLN A 488 -7.79 -31.64 -4.09
C GLN A 488 -9.29 -31.52 -4.40
N PRO A 489 -9.79 -32.09 -5.53
CA PRO A 489 -11.20 -32.02 -5.94
C PRO A 489 -12.23 -32.35 -4.85
N ALA A 490 -11.97 -33.39 -4.04
CA ALA A 490 -12.86 -33.81 -2.96
C ALA A 490 -12.95 -32.77 -1.83
N ASP A 491 -11.83 -32.13 -1.46
CA ASP A 491 -11.80 -31.12 -0.41
C ASP A 491 -12.41 -29.80 -0.87
N VAL A 492 -12.27 -29.43 -2.14
CA VAL A 492 -12.99 -28.30 -2.75
C VAL A 492 -14.50 -28.48 -2.62
N VAL A 493 -15.05 -29.63 -3.01
CA VAL A 493 -16.49 -29.93 -2.92
C VAL A 493 -16.99 -30.05 -1.47
N LYS A 494 -16.12 -30.46 -0.54
CA LYS A 494 -16.43 -30.59 0.88
C LYS A 494 -16.46 -29.25 1.60
N TYR A 495 -15.44 -28.41 1.43
CA TYR A 495 -15.23 -27.19 2.21
C TYR A 495 -15.74 -25.93 1.50
N ILE A 496 -15.53 -25.77 0.19
CA ILE A 496 -16.00 -24.61 -0.58
C ILE A 496 -17.49 -24.77 -0.99
N ARG A 497 -18.17 -25.79 -0.44
CA ARG A 497 -19.60 -26.06 -0.65
C ARG A 497 -20.52 -24.88 -0.31
N PHE A 498 -20.08 -24.00 0.58
CA PHE A 498 -20.82 -22.80 0.95
C PHE A 498 -20.99 -21.78 -0.20
N SER A 499 -20.29 -21.97 -1.33
CA SER A 499 -20.61 -21.34 -2.62
C SER A 499 -22.09 -21.51 -3.03
N GLU A 500 -22.74 -22.61 -2.65
CA GLU A 500 -24.20 -22.81 -2.79
C GLU A 500 -25.03 -21.73 -2.08
N ALA A 501 -24.50 -21.05 -1.04
CA ALA A 501 -25.18 -19.93 -0.39
C ALA A 501 -24.98 -18.62 -1.16
N LEU A 502 -23.77 -18.35 -1.66
CA LEU A 502 -23.44 -17.17 -2.47
C LEU A 502 -24.26 -17.12 -3.77
N MET A 503 -24.51 -18.28 -4.40
CA MET A 503 -25.45 -18.41 -5.53
C MET A 503 -26.90 -17.99 -5.21
N THR A 504 -27.27 -17.86 -3.93
CA THR A 504 -28.62 -17.41 -3.50
C THR A 504 -28.65 -15.99 -2.93
N HIS A 505 -27.53 -15.27 -2.97
CA HIS A 505 -27.36 -13.91 -2.42
C HIS A 505 -28.35 -12.90 -3.02
N ASN A 506 -28.68 -11.84 -2.26
CA ASN A 506 -29.70 -10.85 -2.66
C ASN A 506 -29.22 -9.94 -3.82
N VAL A 507 -28.01 -9.41 -3.73
CA VAL A 507 -27.33 -8.63 -4.79
C VAL A 507 -26.97 -9.53 -5.98
N ALA A 508 -27.11 -9.00 -7.20
CA ALA A 508 -26.86 -9.75 -8.45
C ALA A 508 -25.38 -10.10 -8.64
N VAL A 509 -24.49 -9.10 -8.59
CA VAL A 509 -23.05 -9.26 -8.85
C VAL A 509 -22.41 -10.38 -8.00
N VAL A 510 -22.81 -10.50 -6.73
CA VAL A 510 -22.37 -11.60 -5.84
C VAL A 510 -22.81 -12.98 -6.33
N ARG A 511 -24.04 -13.12 -6.86
CA ARG A 511 -24.49 -14.38 -7.48
C ARG A 511 -23.72 -14.65 -8.77
N ASP A 512 -23.47 -13.63 -9.58
CA ASP A 512 -22.79 -13.78 -10.86
C ASP A 512 -21.33 -14.24 -10.64
N ALA A 513 -20.63 -13.65 -9.66
CA ALA A 513 -19.33 -14.14 -9.20
C ALA A 513 -19.40 -15.57 -8.60
N ALA A 514 -20.46 -15.91 -7.86
CA ALA A 514 -20.65 -17.25 -7.31
C ALA A 514 -20.95 -18.32 -8.38
N LEU A 515 -21.61 -17.95 -9.48
CA LEU A 515 -21.82 -18.84 -10.63
C LEU A 515 -20.51 -19.16 -11.34
N ILE A 516 -19.64 -18.15 -11.48
CA ILE A 516 -18.26 -18.32 -12.00
C ILE A 516 -17.45 -19.27 -11.11
N LEU A 517 -17.51 -19.09 -9.78
CA LEU A 517 -16.90 -20.00 -8.81
C LEU A 517 -17.40 -21.44 -8.96
N VAL A 518 -18.71 -21.67 -9.06
CA VAL A 518 -19.26 -23.02 -9.17
C VAL A 518 -18.93 -23.66 -10.53
N ALA A 519 -18.93 -22.89 -11.63
CA ALA A 519 -18.41 -23.37 -12.90
C ALA A 519 -16.90 -23.75 -12.82
N ARG A 520 -16.10 -23.00 -12.05
CA ARG A 520 -14.69 -23.33 -11.78
C ARG A 520 -14.52 -24.60 -10.95
N ILE A 521 -15.39 -24.83 -9.96
CA ILE A 521 -15.45 -26.08 -9.17
C ILE A 521 -15.78 -27.25 -10.09
N VAL A 522 -16.82 -27.14 -10.93
CA VAL A 522 -17.18 -28.18 -11.93
C VAL A 522 -16.00 -28.53 -12.82
N LYS A 523 -15.31 -27.52 -13.38
CA LYS A 523 -14.11 -27.71 -14.23
C LYS A 523 -12.94 -28.38 -13.51
N HIS A 524 -12.83 -28.21 -12.19
CA HIS A 524 -11.79 -28.81 -11.37
C HIS A 524 -12.10 -30.28 -11.01
N ILE A 525 -13.37 -30.59 -10.70
CA ILE A 525 -13.78 -31.95 -10.32
C ILE A 525 -14.07 -32.86 -11.53
N TYR A 526 -14.26 -32.30 -12.73
CA TYR A 526 -14.71 -33.00 -13.94
C TYR A 526 -14.02 -34.35 -14.22
N LYS A 527 -12.72 -34.48 -13.91
CA LYS A 527 -11.96 -35.72 -14.08
C LYS A 527 -12.45 -36.89 -13.20
N ASP A 528 -13.05 -36.61 -12.05
CA ASP A 528 -13.77 -37.60 -11.25
C ASP A 528 -15.26 -37.57 -11.62
N ARG A 529 -15.66 -38.49 -12.50
CA ARG A 529 -17.06 -38.67 -12.93
C ARG A 529 -18.02 -38.96 -11.76
N SER A 530 -17.55 -39.60 -10.69
CA SER A 530 -18.38 -39.98 -9.54
C SER A 530 -18.69 -38.76 -8.65
N LEU A 531 -17.65 -37.97 -8.34
CA LEU A 531 -17.77 -36.72 -7.60
C LEU A 531 -18.56 -35.68 -8.42
N THR A 532 -18.28 -35.57 -9.72
CA THR A 532 -18.98 -34.67 -10.65
C THR A 532 -20.47 -34.98 -10.72
N SER A 533 -20.84 -36.25 -10.96
CA SER A 533 -22.25 -36.65 -11.06
C SER A 533 -23.01 -36.43 -9.74
N SER A 534 -22.37 -36.74 -8.61
CA SER A 534 -22.93 -36.52 -7.27
C SER A 534 -23.16 -35.03 -6.98
N TYR A 535 -22.16 -34.19 -7.24
CA TYR A 535 -22.22 -32.74 -7.03
C TYR A 535 -23.27 -32.06 -7.91
N LEU A 536 -23.29 -32.38 -9.21
CA LEU A 536 -24.25 -31.81 -10.16
C LEU A 536 -25.69 -32.26 -9.88
N SER A 537 -25.90 -33.52 -9.47
CA SER A 537 -27.23 -34.01 -9.07
C SER A 537 -27.79 -33.24 -7.86
N VAL A 538 -26.95 -32.98 -6.85
CA VAL A 538 -27.32 -32.19 -5.66
C VAL A 538 -27.64 -30.73 -6.02
N ILE A 539 -26.89 -30.13 -6.94
CA ILE A 539 -27.17 -28.78 -7.45
C ILE A 539 -28.50 -28.75 -8.23
N ALA A 540 -28.75 -29.72 -9.11
CA ALA A 540 -29.98 -29.79 -9.88
C ALA A 540 -31.22 -29.91 -8.97
N GLU A 541 -31.20 -30.82 -8.00
CA GLU A 541 -32.30 -30.99 -7.03
C GLU A 541 -32.53 -29.72 -6.19
N ARG A 542 -31.46 -29.08 -5.69
CA ARG A 542 -31.58 -27.88 -4.85
C ARG A 542 -32.04 -26.63 -5.62
N PHE A 543 -31.63 -26.48 -6.88
CA PHE A 543 -31.85 -25.27 -7.66
C PHE A 543 -32.89 -25.43 -8.79
N ALA A 544 -32.77 -26.41 -9.68
CA ALA A 544 -33.69 -26.59 -10.81
C ALA A 544 -35.10 -26.99 -10.35
N HIS A 545 -35.20 -27.93 -9.41
CA HIS A 545 -36.49 -28.42 -8.90
C HIS A 545 -37.04 -27.59 -7.73
N SER A 546 -36.42 -26.44 -7.46
CA SER A 546 -36.75 -25.59 -6.32
C SER A 546 -38.12 -24.91 -6.46
N LYS A 547 -38.89 -24.87 -5.36
CA LYS A 547 -40.15 -24.09 -5.30
C LYS A 547 -39.92 -22.58 -5.52
N LYS A 548 -38.72 -22.05 -5.26
CA LYS A 548 -38.36 -20.63 -5.45
C LYS A 548 -37.88 -20.37 -6.88
N TRP A 549 -38.65 -19.61 -7.68
CA TRP A 549 -38.31 -19.29 -9.08
C TRP A 549 -36.92 -18.67 -9.26
N LYS A 550 -36.45 -17.86 -8.29
CA LYS A 550 -35.09 -17.28 -8.33
C LYS A 550 -34.00 -18.35 -8.36
N LEU A 551 -34.17 -19.47 -7.67
CA LEU A 551 -33.18 -20.55 -7.64
C LEU A 551 -33.19 -21.36 -8.95
N ARG A 552 -34.38 -21.52 -9.56
CA ARG A 552 -34.52 -22.11 -10.90
C ARG A 552 -33.88 -21.22 -11.97
N GLN A 553 -34.02 -19.90 -11.85
CA GLN A 553 -33.29 -18.94 -12.68
C GLN A 553 -31.77 -19.06 -12.49
N THR A 554 -31.28 -19.13 -11.24
CA THR A 554 -29.87 -19.35 -10.93
C THR A 554 -29.32 -20.64 -11.58
N PHE A 555 -30.09 -21.74 -11.61
CA PHE A 555 -29.68 -22.98 -12.30
C PHE A 555 -29.50 -22.76 -13.81
N ALA A 556 -30.42 -22.04 -14.45
CA ALA A 556 -30.33 -21.75 -15.88
C ALA A 556 -29.13 -20.81 -16.19
N CYS A 557 -28.80 -19.87 -15.30
CA CYS A 557 -27.56 -19.09 -15.40
C CYS A 557 -26.31 -19.96 -15.20
N LEU A 558 -26.31 -20.90 -14.23
CA LEU A 558 -25.17 -21.80 -14.00
C LEU A 558 -24.89 -22.69 -15.21
N CYS A 559 -25.94 -23.15 -15.89
CA CYS A 559 -25.80 -23.89 -17.14
C CYS A 559 -25.10 -23.07 -18.24
N ALA A 560 -25.45 -21.78 -18.36
CA ALA A 560 -24.79 -20.89 -19.32
C ALA A 560 -23.31 -20.66 -18.95
N GLU A 561 -23.00 -20.48 -17.67
CA GLU A 561 -21.63 -20.29 -17.17
C GLU A 561 -20.74 -21.52 -17.36
N ILE A 562 -21.26 -22.72 -17.10
CA ILE A 562 -20.57 -24.00 -17.37
C ILE A 562 -20.20 -24.13 -18.85
N LEU A 563 -21.12 -23.75 -19.76
CA LEU A 563 -20.90 -23.79 -21.21
C LEU A 563 -20.02 -22.65 -21.75
N ALA A 564 -20.04 -21.48 -21.10
CA ALA A 564 -19.25 -20.30 -21.47
C ALA A 564 -17.76 -20.45 -21.09
N ARG A 565 -17.47 -21.26 -20.07
CA ARG A 565 -16.12 -21.46 -19.50
C ARG A 565 -15.51 -22.82 -19.83
N ASP A 566 -16.19 -23.60 -20.68
CA ASP A 566 -15.86 -24.98 -21.05
C ASP A 566 -15.53 -25.85 -19.83
N ALA A 567 -16.45 -25.85 -18.85
CA ALA A 567 -16.25 -26.50 -17.56
C ALA A 567 -16.47 -28.03 -17.59
N MET A 568 -17.12 -28.54 -18.63
CA MET A 568 -17.29 -29.97 -18.91
C MET A 568 -17.62 -30.15 -20.40
N GLU A 569 -17.40 -31.35 -20.94
CA GLU A 569 -17.70 -31.63 -22.34
C GLU A 569 -19.20 -31.53 -22.66
N PRO A 570 -19.59 -31.08 -23.88
CA PRO A 570 -21.00 -30.93 -24.28
C PRO A 570 -21.83 -32.22 -24.14
N GLU A 571 -21.23 -33.39 -24.35
CA GLU A 571 -21.91 -34.69 -24.23
C GLU A 571 -22.34 -34.99 -22.79
N GLU A 572 -21.43 -34.82 -21.82
CA GLU A 572 -21.74 -35.03 -20.41
C GLU A 572 -22.65 -33.92 -19.86
N PHE A 573 -22.49 -32.67 -20.31
CA PHE A 573 -23.47 -31.60 -20.04
C PHE A 573 -24.87 -32.00 -20.54
N ALA A 574 -24.95 -32.54 -21.75
CA ALA A 574 -26.17 -33.05 -22.36
C ALA A 574 -26.73 -34.29 -21.66
N SER A 575 -26.00 -34.91 -20.73
CA SER A 575 -26.45 -36.06 -19.96
C SER A 575 -26.83 -35.71 -18.52
N LEU A 576 -26.11 -34.77 -17.88
CA LEU A 576 -26.25 -34.47 -16.45
C LEU A 576 -27.04 -33.19 -16.14
N LEU A 577 -27.08 -32.22 -17.05
CA LEU A 577 -27.68 -30.90 -16.79
C LEU A 577 -28.75 -30.48 -17.80
N LEU A 578 -28.58 -30.84 -19.08
CA LEU A 578 -29.52 -30.45 -20.14
C LEU A 578 -30.98 -30.87 -19.88
N PRO A 579 -31.32 -32.08 -19.40
CA PRO A 579 -32.71 -32.45 -19.13
C PRO A 579 -33.39 -31.46 -18.18
N HIS A 580 -32.75 -31.17 -17.05
CA HIS A 580 -33.24 -30.24 -16.04
C HIS A 580 -33.33 -28.80 -16.55
N LEU A 581 -32.41 -28.38 -17.43
CA LEU A 581 -32.48 -27.08 -18.09
C LEU A 581 -33.67 -26.99 -19.07
N LEU A 582 -33.95 -28.06 -19.82
CA LEU A 582 -35.08 -28.11 -20.75
C LEU A 582 -36.42 -28.18 -20.00
N ASP A 583 -36.51 -28.84 -18.84
CA ASP A 583 -37.70 -28.81 -17.99
C ASP A 583 -38.10 -27.38 -17.60
N LEU A 584 -37.13 -26.53 -17.28
CA LEU A 584 -37.35 -25.11 -16.94
C LEU A 584 -37.92 -24.25 -18.08
N SER A 585 -37.92 -24.74 -19.32
CA SER A 585 -38.63 -24.08 -20.43
C SER A 585 -40.16 -24.15 -20.32
N TRP A 586 -40.70 -24.92 -19.35
CA TRP A 586 -42.13 -24.92 -18.99
C TRP A 586 -42.46 -24.09 -17.74
N ASP A 587 -41.47 -23.39 -17.14
CA ASP A 587 -41.67 -22.65 -15.89
C ASP A 587 -42.82 -21.61 -16.00
N PRO A 588 -43.74 -21.51 -15.03
CA PRO A 588 -44.78 -20.47 -15.03
C PRO A 588 -44.23 -19.04 -15.13
N VAL A 589 -43.03 -18.77 -14.59
CA VAL A 589 -42.39 -17.46 -14.54
C VAL A 589 -41.57 -17.19 -15.81
N ALA A 590 -41.94 -16.15 -16.56
CA ALA A 590 -41.27 -15.77 -17.81
C ALA A 590 -39.76 -15.55 -17.63
N ASN A 591 -39.34 -14.90 -16.54
CA ASN A 591 -37.94 -14.62 -16.24
C ASN A 591 -37.05 -15.87 -16.12
N VAL A 592 -37.62 -17.06 -15.87
CA VAL A 592 -36.89 -18.33 -15.90
C VAL A 592 -36.77 -18.83 -17.34
N ARG A 593 -37.90 -18.92 -18.07
CA ARG A 593 -37.93 -19.33 -19.50
C ARG A 593 -37.06 -18.45 -20.39
N LEU A 594 -36.97 -17.15 -20.08
CA LEU A 594 -36.11 -16.16 -20.74
C LEU A 594 -34.62 -16.48 -20.59
N VAL A 595 -34.18 -16.94 -19.41
CA VAL A 595 -32.79 -17.35 -19.18
C VAL A 595 -32.50 -18.71 -19.83
N VAL A 596 -33.49 -19.63 -19.87
CA VAL A 596 -33.37 -20.89 -20.63
C VAL A 596 -33.21 -20.61 -22.13
N ALA A 597 -34.04 -19.74 -22.72
CA ALA A 597 -33.91 -19.31 -24.12
C ALA A 597 -32.53 -18.71 -24.40
N ARG A 598 -32.09 -17.76 -23.56
CA ARG A 598 -30.75 -17.16 -23.65
C ARG A 598 -29.63 -18.20 -23.55
N CYS A 599 -29.72 -19.17 -22.64
CA CYS A 599 -28.74 -20.24 -22.48
C CYS A 599 -28.63 -21.11 -23.73
N ILE A 600 -29.79 -21.50 -24.29
CA ILE A 600 -29.87 -22.27 -25.55
C ILE A 600 -29.22 -21.50 -26.70
N VAL A 601 -29.68 -20.26 -26.96
CA VAL A 601 -29.27 -19.47 -28.13
C VAL A 601 -27.83 -18.95 -28.03
N ASN A 602 -27.38 -18.50 -26.85
CA ASN A 602 -26.05 -17.92 -26.72
C ASN A 602 -24.93 -18.96 -26.58
N HIS A 603 -25.22 -20.17 -26.10
CA HIS A 603 -24.19 -21.15 -25.72
C HIS A 603 -24.41 -22.54 -26.33
N ILE A 604 -25.59 -23.15 -26.16
CA ILE A 604 -25.82 -24.56 -26.53
C ILE A 604 -25.73 -24.76 -28.05
N ILE A 605 -26.50 -24.00 -28.83
CA ILE A 605 -26.54 -24.15 -30.30
C ILE A 605 -25.21 -23.83 -31.01
N LYS A 606 -24.22 -23.29 -30.29
CA LYS A 606 -22.90 -22.90 -30.81
C LYS A 606 -21.81 -23.94 -30.56
N LYS A 607 -22.09 -25.04 -29.84
CA LYS A 607 -21.15 -26.16 -29.70
C LYS A 607 -21.44 -27.19 -30.80
N GLU A 608 -20.40 -27.67 -31.46
CA GLU A 608 -20.48 -28.60 -32.61
C GLU A 608 -21.31 -29.86 -32.30
N PHE A 609 -21.22 -30.37 -31.07
CA PHE A 609 -22.02 -31.51 -30.57
C PHE A 609 -23.54 -31.31 -30.73
N PHE A 610 -24.05 -30.08 -30.61
CA PHE A 610 -25.47 -29.76 -30.81
C PHE A 610 -25.82 -29.31 -32.23
N ALA A 611 -24.86 -29.42 -33.17
CA ALA A 611 -25.06 -29.18 -34.60
C ALA A 611 -25.01 -30.48 -35.43
N ASP A 612 -24.44 -31.58 -34.92
CA ASP A 612 -24.39 -32.89 -35.59
C ASP A 612 -25.80 -33.51 -35.75
N PRO A 613 -26.34 -33.67 -36.98
CA PRO A 613 -27.68 -34.23 -37.22
C PRO A 613 -27.89 -35.67 -36.73
N GLN A 614 -26.86 -36.39 -36.31
CA GLN A 614 -26.99 -37.76 -35.76
C GLN A 614 -27.24 -37.78 -34.24
N ASN A 615 -27.18 -36.63 -33.55
CA ASN A 615 -27.34 -36.56 -32.10
C ASN A 615 -28.81 -36.54 -31.66
N GLU A 616 -29.29 -37.66 -31.09
CA GLU A 616 -30.66 -37.83 -30.58
C GLU A 616 -31.14 -36.71 -29.62
N LYS A 617 -30.22 -36.03 -28.93
CA LYS A 617 -30.55 -34.97 -27.97
C LYS A 617 -30.96 -33.65 -28.65
N ILE A 618 -30.71 -33.50 -29.95
CA ILE A 618 -31.08 -32.30 -30.73
C ILE A 618 -32.58 -32.17 -30.93
N ASP A 619 -33.33 -33.26 -31.15
CA ASP A 619 -34.78 -33.17 -31.41
C ASP A 619 -35.55 -32.58 -30.20
N ALA A 620 -35.15 -32.97 -28.99
CA ALA A 620 -35.67 -32.37 -27.76
C ALA A 620 -35.33 -30.88 -27.65
N LEU A 621 -34.08 -30.50 -27.96
CA LEU A 621 -33.59 -29.12 -27.95
C LEU A 621 -34.31 -28.24 -28.98
N GLN A 622 -34.47 -28.70 -30.22
CA GLN A 622 -35.21 -27.99 -31.28
C GLN A 622 -36.70 -27.84 -30.91
N THR A 623 -37.30 -28.87 -30.32
CA THR A 623 -38.70 -28.84 -29.87
C THR A 623 -38.90 -27.81 -28.74
N VAL A 624 -37.93 -27.70 -27.82
CA VAL A 624 -37.92 -26.67 -26.78
C VAL A 624 -37.72 -25.27 -27.37
N LEU A 625 -36.78 -25.11 -28.32
CA LEU A 625 -36.50 -23.82 -28.94
C LEU A 625 -37.72 -23.30 -29.73
N ARG A 626 -38.37 -24.14 -30.54
CA ARG A 626 -39.63 -23.79 -31.25
C ARG A 626 -40.74 -23.39 -30.28
N ARG A 627 -40.85 -24.03 -29.11
CA ARG A 627 -41.79 -23.63 -28.05
C ARG A 627 -41.47 -22.23 -27.49
N LEU A 628 -40.19 -21.92 -27.25
CA LEU A 628 -39.77 -20.62 -26.71
C LEU A 628 -39.93 -19.49 -27.75
N GLN A 629 -39.70 -19.77 -29.03
CA GLN A 629 -40.03 -18.88 -30.15
C GLN A 629 -41.54 -18.62 -30.30
N ALA A 630 -42.38 -19.55 -29.83
CA ALA A 630 -43.84 -19.43 -29.77
C ALA A 630 -44.38 -19.12 -28.36
N ASP A 631 -43.53 -18.65 -27.43
CA ASP A 631 -43.95 -18.38 -26.05
C ASP A 631 -45.03 -17.28 -26.00
N LYS A 632 -45.88 -17.29 -24.97
CA LYS A 632 -46.85 -16.22 -24.70
C LYS A 632 -46.17 -14.88 -24.44
N ASP A 633 -45.00 -14.90 -23.80
CA ASP A 633 -44.24 -13.73 -23.38
C ASP A 633 -43.38 -13.16 -24.52
N ARG A 634 -43.39 -11.84 -24.70
CA ARG A 634 -42.66 -11.18 -25.80
C ARG A 634 -41.15 -11.34 -25.67
N ASP A 635 -40.62 -11.18 -24.46
CA ASP A 635 -39.18 -11.08 -24.26
C ASP A 635 -38.54 -12.47 -24.27
N VAL A 636 -39.31 -13.51 -23.91
CA VAL A 636 -38.93 -14.91 -24.14
C VAL A 636 -38.83 -15.21 -25.64
N ARG A 637 -39.80 -14.76 -26.47
CA ARG A 637 -39.75 -14.97 -27.94
C ARG A 637 -38.53 -14.28 -28.56
N MET A 638 -38.32 -12.99 -28.29
CA MET A 638 -37.20 -12.23 -28.88
C MET A 638 -35.82 -12.77 -28.45
N LEU A 639 -35.70 -13.43 -27.30
CA LEU A 639 -34.46 -14.10 -26.86
C LEU A 639 -34.37 -15.58 -27.25
N ALA A 640 -35.39 -16.13 -27.92
CA ALA A 640 -35.40 -17.46 -28.53
C ALA A 640 -35.22 -17.40 -30.07
N GLU A 641 -35.30 -16.21 -30.67
CA GLU A 641 -34.89 -15.97 -32.05
C GLU A 641 -33.39 -16.26 -32.21
N LEU A 642 -33.02 -16.88 -33.34
CA LEU A 642 -31.62 -17.16 -33.66
C LEU A 642 -30.93 -15.86 -34.12
N PRO A 643 -29.66 -15.61 -33.75
CA PRO A 643 -28.88 -14.56 -34.38
C PRO A 643 -28.76 -14.82 -35.89
N LEU A 644 -28.91 -13.76 -36.68
CA LEU A 644 -28.79 -13.75 -38.15
C LEU A 644 -27.34 -13.93 -38.62
#